data_AF-A0A3N5PHJ2-F1
#
_entry.id   AF-A0A3N5PHJ2-F1
#
_cell.length_a   1.000
_cell.length_b   1.000
_cell.length_c   1.000
_cell.angle_alpha   90.00
_cell.angle_beta   90.00
_cell.angle_gamma   90.00
#
_symmetry.space_group_name_H-M   'P 1'
#
loop_
_entity.id
_entity.type
_entity.pdbx_description
1 polymer ?
#
loop_
_entity_poly.entity_id
_entity_poly.type
_entity_poly.pdbx_seq_one_letter_code
_entity_poly.pdbx_strand_id
1 'polypeptide(L)'
;AYQDLFGEGSYVGKGIYEIDAFERSLAGRMPENAILSHDLIEGIHGRVGLVTDVVLYEDYPPHYFVYLRRSRRWIRGDWQLLPWLLPRVPAVDKSLIPNDLSVIGRWKIMDNLRRSLLAPAVLALFLAGWLGMPGSPLWWTLAAGLVLAVPVFTGFFLGLIQAVNGCPWRKISRPFQIGFVRLVLALAFILYETLLTLVGVATTLVRLFVTRKHLLQWTSYADTVRVFSGGVKFFHILAAILSTAAMAELIIVLNPLALVVAMPFLIVWLLSPVIAWWISRPINHVPVPLSADETARLHTLARRTWSFFEQFVGPEDHWLPPDHFQEAPRGLIAHSTSPTNVGLYLLSTLAAYDLGYIGLNDLSARLRATFESLAKLEKYRGHFMNWYDTRTLTPLTPCYVSTVDSGNLAACLRTLGQGCQTLRSQPVLRGKNWEGLLDTLSLCGEVARDLPAESVASLHSTLEKMRQHVREAKNDYEAWHPLLKQLTGDCWNELNQTLMAIVASNAGRMNADKLDILRLAADRTRNHLYGIQHEIEQLAPWMIFMSQPPSLFVRPDDSLAIYKAWQTLRAALPPAPKLEDLESVCKIGLANMQSLSDLAGGDPEASEWCKRLAQKFRTSMSTAEALLIGFQDLERQAAKHVQDMDFLFLFHEQRRLFHIGYNVTSEKLDNNHYDLLASEARIASIVTIARNEVPPSHWLHLGRPMTRVDGLRTLLSWGGTMFEYLMPALMVRNYEGTLLHRSCLAAVDGQIDYGRRKGVPWGISESGYYAFDANQNYQYRTFGVPGLGFKRNLAEDLVVTPHASLLALSLRPRKVMENLDRLDALQMLGPHGYYESIDFSPTRLPCGETQAIVRSYMAHHQGMILLSLINYLHDDIMVRRFHA
;
A
#
# COMPACT_ATOMS: atom_id res chain seq x y z
N ALA A 1 -32.19 -6.16 22.15
CA ALA A 1 -33.32 -7.13 22.27
C ALA A 1 -33.48 -7.65 23.70
N TYR A 2 -32.56 -8.44 24.27
CA TYR A 2 -32.72 -8.97 25.64
C TYR A 2 -32.76 -7.87 26.72
N GLN A 3 -31.83 -6.92 26.66
CA GLN A 3 -31.79 -5.78 27.59
C GLN A 3 -33.06 -4.93 27.48
N ASP A 4 -33.52 -4.67 26.25
CA ASP A 4 -34.65 -3.77 26.01
C ASP A 4 -36.01 -4.41 26.35
N LEU A 5 -36.15 -5.73 26.19
CA LEU A 5 -37.40 -6.46 26.44
C LEU A 5 -37.54 -6.97 27.88
N PHE A 6 -36.43 -7.40 28.50
CA PHE A 6 -36.46 -8.06 29.81
C PHE A 6 -35.67 -7.32 30.89
N GLY A 7 -35.01 -6.19 30.56
CA GLY A 7 -34.13 -5.48 31.49
C GLY A 7 -32.82 -6.21 31.79
N GLU A 8 -32.52 -7.30 31.08
CA GLU A 8 -31.37 -8.17 31.35
C GLU A 8 -30.51 -8.39 30.11
N GLY A 9 -29.19 -8.16 30.22
CA GLY A 9 -28.25 -8.46 29.15
C GLY A 9 -27.86 -9.94 29.11
N SER A 10 -27.02 -10.29 28.14
CA SER A 10 -26.39 -11.61 28.04
C SER A 10 -24.89 -11.44 27.92
N TYR A 11 -24.14 -12.09 28.81
CA TYR A 11 -22.68 -12.06 28.76
C TYR A 11 -22.21 -13.00 27.65
N VAL A 12 -21.29 -12.50 26.81
CA VAL A 12 -20.77 -13.23 25.65
C VAL A 12 -19.28 -13.56 25.81
N GLY A 13 -18.81 -13.64 27.06
CA GLY A 13 -17.43 -14.00 27.42
C GLY A 13 -16.43 -12.84 27.38
N LYS A 14 -16.91 -11.61 27.13
CA LYS A 14 -16.10 -10.39 27.13
C LYS A 14 -16.91 -9.23 27.66
N GLY A 15 -16.32 -8.46 28.57
CA GLY A 15 -16.96 -7.31 29.19
C GLY A 15 -16.07 -6.67 30.24
N ILE A 16 -16.51 -5.54 30.76
CA ILE A 16 -15.88 -4.84 31.87
C ILE A 16 -16.57 -5.33 33.15
N TYR A 17 -15.79 -5.75 34.14
CA TYR A 17 -16.29 -6.27 35.41
C TYR A 17 -15.69 -5.48 36.58
N GLU A 18 -16.49 -5.27 37.62
CA GLU A 18 -16.00 -4.93 38.94
C GLU A 18 -15.69 -6.25 39.65
N ILE A 19 -14.41 -6.47 39.94
CA ILE A 19 -13.88 -7.78 40.37
C ILE A 19 -14.61 -8.26 41.62
N ASP A 20 -14.79 -7.39 42.61
CA ASP A 20 -15.38 -7.76 43.90
C ASP A 20 -16.88 -8.12 43.80
N ALA A 21 -17.70 -7.40 43.03
CA ALA A 21 -19.09 -7.81 42.78
C ALA A 21 -19.16 -9.11 41.98
N PHE A 22 -18.30 -9.27 40.97
CA PHE A 22 -18.29 -10.47 40.16
C PHE A 22 -17.93 -11.70 41.00
N GLU A 23 -16.85 -11.64 41.78
CA GLU A 23 -16.45 -12.72 42.69
C GLU A 23 -17.55 -13.03 43.71
N ARG A 24 -18.16 -12.02 44.34
CA ARG A 24 -19.28 -12.21 45.28
C ARG A 24 -20.49 -12.86 44.63
N SER A 25 -20.78 -12.55 43.37
CA SER A 25 -21.93 -13.11 42.65
C SER A 25 -21.78 -14.62 42.36
N LEU A 26 -20.54 -15.09 42.24
CA LEU A 26 -20.22 -16.49 41.91
C LEU A 26 -19.81 -17.32 43.13
N ALA A 27 -19.46 -16.68 44.25
CA ALA A 27 -19.00 -17.34 45.46
C ALA A 27 -19.94 -18.46 45.91
N GLY A 28 -19.41 -19.68 46.02
CA GLY A 28 -20.18 -20.85 46.48
C GLY A 28 -21.17 -21.45 45.47
N ARG A 29 -21.31 -20.87 44.26
CA ARG A 29 -22.40 -21.21 43.33
C ARG A 29 -22.09 -22.34 42.34
N MET A 30 -20.82 -22.63 42.09
CA MET A 30 -20.42 -23.58 41.04
C MET A 30 -19.29 -24.49 41.50
N PRO A 31 -19.32 -25.80 41.19
CA PRO A 31 -18.21 -26.69 41.48
C PRO A 31 -16.97 -26.31 40.68
N GLU A 32 -15.81 -26.38 41.33
CA GLU A 32 -14.53 -26.17 40.64
C GLU A 32 -14.36 -27.16 39.49
N ASN A 33 -13.79 -26.68 38.38
CA ASN A 33 -13.45 -27.47 37.21
C ASN A 33 -14.62 -28.22 36.53
N ALA A 34 -15.86 -27.76 36.74
CA ALA A 34 -17.05 -28.41 36.18
C ALA A 34 -17.53 -27.84 34.84
N ILE A 35 -17.32 -26.54 34.59
CA ILE A 35 -17.94 -25.81 33.48
C ILE A 35 -16.88 -25.34 32.47
N LEU A 36 -16.98 -25.82 31.23
CA LEU A 36 -16.06 -25.50 30.14
C LEU A 36 -16.33 -24.13 29.50
N SER A 37 -17.60 -23.74 29.37
CA SER A 37 -18.01 -22.45 28.84
C SER A 37 -18.86 -21.75 29.90
N HIS A 38 -18.27 -20.80 30.59
CA HIS A 38 -18.87 -20.15 31.74
C HIS A 38 -19.59 -18.83 31.40
N ASP A 39 -19.36 -18.28 30.20
CA ASP A 39 -19.92 -17.01 29.74
C ASP A 39 -21.41 -16.82 30.09
N LEU A 40 -22.28 -17.75 29.69
CA LEU A 40 -23.71 -17.60 29.92
C LEU A 40 -24.06 -17.67 31.42
N ILE A 41 -23.52 -18.66 32.13
CA ILE A 41 -23.91 -18.91 33.53
C ILE A 41 -23.39 -17.81 34.45
N GLU A 42 -22.16 -17.34 34.23
CA GLU A 42 -21.60 -16.19 34.93
C GLU A 42 -22.40 -14.92 34.66
N GLY A 43 -22.80 -14.69 33.40
CA GLY A 43 -23.65 -13.56 33.04
C GLY A 43 -25.05 -13.60 33.69
N ILE A 44 -25.60 -14.79 33.95
CA ILE A 44 -26.89 -14.92 34.64
C ILE A 44 -26.73 -14.59 36.13
N HIS A 45 -25.65 -15.04 36.78
CA HIS A 45 -25.40 -14.77 38.20
C HIS A 45 -24.93 -13.33 38.45
N GLY A 46 -23.92 -12.87 37.72
CA GLY A 46 -23.35 -11.53 37.87
C GLY A 46 -24.26 -10.42 37.36
N ARG A 47 -25.23 -10.75 36.48
CA ARG A 47 -25.99 -9.81 35.64
C ARG A 47 -25.06 -8.99 34.74
N VAL A 48 -25.56 -8.55 33.59
CA VAL A 48 -24.78 -7.71 32.68
C VAL A 48 -25.62 -6.62 32.07
N GLY A 49 -25.01 -5.44 31.91
CA GLY A 49 -25.53 -4.32 31.14
C GLY A 49 -24.97 -4.32 29.71
N LEU A 50 -25.68 -3.65 28.80
CA LEU A 50 -25.22 -3.43 27.43
C LEU A 50 -24.45 -2.11 27.35
N VAL A 51 -23.26 -2.15 26.77
CA VAL A 51 -22.46 -0.98 26.43
C VAL A 51 -22.39 -0.90 24.90
N THR A 52 -23.01 0.12 24.31
CA THR A 52 -23.18 0.23 22.84
C THR A 52 -22.09 1.04 22.15
N ASP A 53 -21.34 1.82 22.91
CA ASP A 53 -20.30 2.76 22.49
C ASP A 53 -18.89 2.16 22.52
N VAL A 54 -18.72 0.96 23.10
CA VAL A 54 -17.44 0.23 23.12
C VAL A 54 -17.42 -0.86 22.06
N VAL A 55 -16.44 -0.79 21.15
CA VAL A 55 -16.22 -1.81 20.11
C VAL A 55 -14.99 -2.64 20.47
N LEU A 56 -15.18 -3.94 20.65
CA LEU A 56 -14.09 -4.88 20.91
C LEU A 56 -13.84 -5.77 19.69
N TYR A 57 -12.60 -5.78 19.21
CA TYR A 57 -12.19 -6.56 18.05
C TYR A 57 -11.74 -7.96 18.46
N GLU A 58 -12.16 -8.95 17.68
CA GLU A 58 -11.69 -10.32 17.82
C GLU A 58 -11.47 -10.90 16.42
N ASP A 59 -10.43 -11.70 16.29
CA ASP A 59 -10.19 -12.44 15.07
C ASP A 59 -11.35 -13.41 14.80
N TYR A 60 -11.86 -13.35 13.58
CA TYR A 60 -12.79 -14.35 13.10
C TYR A 60 -12.01 -15.60 12.69
N PRO A 61 -12.55 -16.83 12.90
CA PRO A 61 -11.89 -18.05 12.45
C PRO A 61 -11.48 -17.98 10.97
N PRO A 62 -10.19 -18.14 10.62
CA PRO A 62 -9.70 -17.97 9.24
C PRO A 62 -10.12 -19.14 8.32
N HIS A 63 -10.48 -20.29 8.90
CA HIS A 63 -10.89 -21.48 8.18
C HIS A 63 -12.15 -22.08 8.79
N TYR A 64 -12.94 -22.77 7.96
CA TYR A 64 -14.18 -23.41 8.39
C TYR A 64 -13.96 -24.47 9.50
N PHE A 65 -12.87 -25.24 9.44
CA PHE A 65 -12.56 -26.22 10.49
C PHE A 65 -12.22 -25.60 11.85
N VAL A 66 -11.60 -24.41 11.85
CA VAL A 66 -11.34 -23.65 13.08
C VAL A 66 -12.67 -23.18 13.67
N TYR A 67 -13.59 -22.69 12.82
CA TYR A 67 -14.95 -22.34 13.22
C TYR A 67 -15.69 -23.53 13.84
N LEU A 68 -15.67 -24.70 13.20
CA LEU A 68 -16.34 -25.89 13.71
C LEU A 68 -15.78 -26.38 15.04
N ARG A 69 -14.46 -26.34 15.22
CA ARG A 69 -13.85 -26.72 16.50
C ARG A 69 -14.20 -25.75 17.62
N ARG A 70 -14.31 -24.46 17.31
CA ARG A 70 -14.83 -23.42 18.22
C ARG A 70 -16.30 -23.70 18.58
N SER A 71 -17.14 -23.98 17.58
CA SER A 71 -18.56 -24.32 17.78
C SER A 71 -18.74 -25.57 18.67
N ARG A 72 -17.98 -26.64 18.42
CA ARG A 72 -17.99 -27.86 19.27
C ARG A 72 -17.62 -27.57 20.73
N ARG A 73 -16.69 -26.64 20.99
CA ARG A 73 -16.36 -26.21 22.37
C ARG A 73 -17.58 -25.56 23.04
N TRP A 74 -18.24 -24.65 22.36
CA TRP A 74 -19.44 -23.97 22.87
C TRP A 74 -20.59 -24.94 23.14
N ILE A 75 -20.90 -25.82 22.19
CA ILE A 75 -21.93 -26.85 22.37
C ILE A 75 -21.62 -27.72 23.60
N ARG A 76 -20.37 -28.16 23.77
CA ARG A 76 -19.99 -28.92 24.98
C ARG A 76 -20.22 -28.11 26.27
N GLY A 77 -19.86 -26.84 26.27
CA GLY A 77 -20.09 -25.96 27.42
C GLY A 77 -21.56 -25.74 27.72
N ASP A 78 -22.39 -25.48 26.70
CA ASP A 78 -23.84 -25.32 26.85
C ASP A 78 -24.47 -26.57 27.47
N TRP A 79 -24.10 -27.76 26.97
CA TRP A 79 -24.63 -29.03 27.48
C TRP A 79 -24.12 -29.40 28.89
N GLN A 80 -23.02 -28.79 29.36
CA GLN A 80 -22.61 -28.89 30.77
C GLN A 80 -23.53 -28.14 31.72
N LEU A 81 -24.30 -27.18 31.23
CA LEU A 81 -25.28 -26.43 32.01
C LEU A 81 -26.60 -27.20 32.20
N LEU A 82 -26.75 -28.42 31.68
CA LEU A 82 -27.96 -29.22 31.82
C LEU A 82 -28.44 -29.37 33.28
N PRO A 83 -27.57 -29.59 34.29
CA PRO A 83 -27.99 -29.64 35.69
C PRO A 83 -28.64 -28.34 36.19
N TRP A 84 -28.29 -27.18 35.61
CA TRP A 84 -28.84 -25.87 35.99
C TRP A 84 -30.25 -25.60 35.46
N LEU A 85 -30.84 -26.55 34.74
CA LEU A 85 -32.28 -26.54 34.42
C LEU A 85 -33.14 -27.21 35.50
N LEU A 86 -32.53 -27.99 36.41
CA LEU A 86 -33.23 -28.71 37.46
C LEU A 86 -33.54 -27.83 38.68
N PRO A 87 -34.53 -28.16 39.52
CA PRO A 87 -34.85 -27.39 40.73
C PRO A 87 -33.72 -27.35 41.78
N ARG A 88 -32.77 -28.29 41.71
CA ARG A 88 -31.58 -28.32 42.57
C ARG A 88 -30.32 -28.44 41.70
N VAL A 89 -29.29 -27.64 42.00
CA VAL A 89 -28.06 -27.49 41.22
C VAL A 89 -26.83 -27.84 42.06
N PRO A 90 -25.73 -28.30 41.43
CA PRO A 90 -24.52 -28.67 42.16
C PRO A 90 -23.79 -27.43 42.71
N ALA A 91 -23.38 -27.48 43.98
CA ALA A 91 -22.58 -26.44 44.65
C ALA A 91 -21.09 -26.81 44.73
N VAL A 92 -20.26 -25.91 45.27
CA VAL A 92 -18.78 -26.08 45.40
C VAL A 92 -18.40 -27.38 46.10
N ASP A 93 -19.09 -27.72 47.19
CA ASP A 93 -18.89 -28.93 47.99
C ASP A 93 -19.49 -30.20 47.35
N LYS A 94 -19.99 -30.10 46.10
CA LYS A 94 -20.72 -31.13 45.36
C LYS A 94 -22.07 -31.51 45.98
N SER A 95 -22.55 -30.76 46.97
CA SER A 95 -23.93 -30.87 47.45
C SER A 95 -24.91 -30.27 46.43
N LEU A 96 -26.21 -30.48 46.66
CA LEU A 96 -27.27 -29.92 45.81
C LEU A 96 -27.97 -28.77 46.54
N ILE A 97 -27.87 -27.56 46.01
CA ILE A 97 -28.56 -26.37 46.52
C ILE A 97 -29.80 -26.04 45.67
N PRO A 98 -30.80 -25.33 46.20
CA PRO A 98 -31.92 -24.83 45.40
C PRO A 98 -31.44 -23.97 44.23
N ASN A 99 -32.05 -24.15 43.07
CA ASN A 99 -31.76 -23.36 41.88
C ASN A 99 -32.36 -21.95 42.00
N ASP A 100 -31.51 -20.93 42.07
CA ASP A 100 -31.91 -19.52 42.15
C ASP A 100 -31.92 -18.81 40.80
N LEU A 101 -31.69 -19.54 39.70
CA LEU A 101 -31.77 -18.97 38.36
C LEU A 101 -33.20 -18.53 38.02
N SER A 102 -33.32 -17.30 37.53
CA SER A 102 -34.58 -16.75 37.04
C SER A 102 -35.17 -17.60 35.90
N VAL A 103 -36.48 -17.47 35.67
CA VAL A 103 -37.16 -18.16 34.56
C VAL A 103 -36.49 -17.83 33.22
N ILE A 104 -36.13 -16.56 33.02
CA ILE A 104 -35.44 -16.10 31.82
C ILE A 104 -34.00 -16.66 31.72
N GLY A 105 -33.28 -16.79 32.84
CA GLY A 105 -31.96 -17.43 32.86
C GLY A 105 -32.01 -18.91 32.46
N ARG A 106 -32.97 -19.66 33.01
CA ARG A 106 -33.22 -21.06 32.62
C ARG A 106 -33.67 -21.18 31.15
N TRP A 107 -34.48 -20.24 30.67
CA TRP A 107 -34.87 -20.18 29.26
C TRP A 107 -33.67 -19.93 28.33
N LYS A 108 -32.75 -19.03 28.69
CA LYS A 108 -31.50 -18.80 27.93
C LYS A 108 -30.68 -20.09 27.79
N ILE A 109 -30.53 -20.85 28.88
CA ILE A 109 -29.83 -22.15 28.87
C ILE A 109 -30.57 -23.14 27.96
N MET A 110 -31.89 -23.30 28.14
CA MET A 110 -32.70 -24.20 27.31
C MET A 110 -32.63 -23.85 25.82
N ASP A 111 -32.68 -22.57 25.48
CA ASP A 111 -32.63 -22.13 24.09
C ASP A 111 -31.25 -22.37 23.46
N ASN A 112 -30.14 -22.25 24.20
CA ASN A 112 -28.82 -22.67 23.70
C ASN A 112 -28.80 -24.17 23.36
N LEU A 113 -29.33 -25.03 24.24
CA LEU A 113 -29.44 -26.46 23.98
C LEU A 113 -30.29 -26.74 22.72
N ARG A 114 -31.47 -26.11 22.62
CA ARG A 114 -32.36 -26.22 21.46
C ARG A 114 -31.69 -25.77 20.17
N ARG A 115 -30.99 -24.62 20.17
CA ARG A 115 -30.29 -24.09 18.99
C ARG A 115 -29.21 -25.05 18.52
N SER A 116 -28.47 -25.69 19.43
CA SER A 116 -27.46 -26.69 19.07
C SER A 116 -28.06 -27.89 18.33
N LEU A 117 -29.31 -28.26 18.63
CA LEU A 117 -30.01 -29.39 18.01
C LEU A 117 -30.66 -29.07 16.66
N LEU A 118 -30.55 -27.84 16.14
CA LEU A 118 -31.19 -27.46 14.87
C LEU A 118 -30.68 -28.31 13.69
N ALA A 119 -29.36 -28.41 13.50
CA ALA A 119 -28.81 -29.19 12.39
C ALA A 119 -29.17 -30.69 12.51
N PRO A 120 -29.02 -31.35 13.69
CA PRO A 120 -29.52 -32.71 13.89
C PRO A 120 -31.01 -32.89 13.60
N ALA A 121 -31.87 -31.97 14.05
CA ALA A 121 -33.31 -32.06 13.85
C ALA A 121 -33.71 -31.92 12.38
N VAL A 122 -33.08 -30.99 11.65
CA VAL A 122 -33.33 -30.81 10.21
C VAL A 122 -32.80 -31.99 9.40
N LEU A 123 -31.63 -32.54 9.76
CA LEU A 123 -31.13 -33.78 9.13
C LEU A 123 -32.09 -34.95 9.40
N ALA A 124 -32.55 -35.11 10.65
CA ALA A 124 -33.52 -36.14 11.00
C ALA A 124 -34.83 -35.99 10.19
N LEU A 125 -35.27 -34.76 9.92
CA LEU A 125 -36.43 -34.49 9.07
C LEU A 125 -36.20 -34.92 7.60
N PHE A 126 -35.02 -34.64 7.03
CA PHE A 126 -34.65 -35.16 5.70
C PHE A 126 -34.72 -36.68 5.67
N LEU A 127 -34.09 -37.35 6.65
CA LEU A 127 -34.03 -38.81 6.71
C LEU A 127 -35.41 -39.44 6.95
N ALA A 128 -36.20 -38.91 7.89
CA ALA A 128 -37.56 -39.41 8.11
C ALA A 128 -38.43 -39.27 6.85
N GLY A 129 -38.27 -38.15 6.11
CA GLY A 129 -38.93 -37.90 4.83
C GLY A 129 -38.55 -38.87 3.72
N TRP A 130 -37.28 -39.29 3.68
CA TRP A 130 -36.80 -40.25 2.68
C TRP A 130 -37.13 -41.69 3.04
N LEU A 131 -37.08 -42.06 4.32
CA LEU A 131 -37.11 -43.45 4.77
C LEU A 131 -38.51 -43.99 5.07
N GLY A 132 -39.51 -43.15 5.41
CA GLY A 132 -40.82 -43.71 5.77
C GLY A 132 -41.96 -42.77 6.11
N MET A 133 -41.82 -41.45 6.06
CA MET A 133 -42.97 -40.56 6.27
C MET A 133 -43.98 -40.65 5.11
N PRO A 134 -45.29 -40.51 5.39
CA PRO A 134 -46.32 -40.58 4.36
C PRO A 134 -46.18 -39.45 3.35
N GLY A 135 -46.56 -39.71 2.09
CA GLY A 135 -46.50 -38.76 0.98
C GLY A 135 -45.20 -38.85 0.15
N SER A 136 -44.92 -37.80 -0.63
CA SER A 136 -43.74 -37.78 -1.50
C SER A 136 -42.47 -37.35 -0.74
N PRO A 137 -41.34 -38.08 -0.85
CA PRO A 137 -40.05 -37.67 -0.30
C PRO A 137 -39.62 -36.25 -0.72
N LEU A 138 -40.07 -35.79 -1.89
CA LEU A 138 -39.79 -34.43 -2.37
C LEU A 138 -40.40 -33.35 -1.47
N TRP A 139 -41.64 -33.52 -1.00
CA TRP A 139 -42.29 -32.52 -0.14
C TRP A 139 -41.58 -32.37 1.21
N TRP A 140 -41.14 -33.48 1.80
CA TRP A 140 -40.36 -33.45 3.04
C TRP A 140 -38.98 -32.83 2.84
N THR A 141 -38.35 -33.09 1.70
CA THR A 141 -37.07 -32.46 1.32
C THR A 141 -37.23 -30.94 1.18
N LEU A 142 -38.30 -30.47 0.55
CA LEU A 142 -38.62 -29.05 0.41
C LEU A 142 -38.93 -28.41 1.77
N ALA A 143 -39.68 -29.08 2.64
CA ALA A 143 -39.99 -28.61 3.98
C ALA A 143 -38.72 -28.44 4.84
N ALA A 144 -37.82 -29.42 4.82
CA ALA A 144 -36.54 -29.34 5.52
C ALA A 144 -35.64 -28.22 4.94
N GLY A 145 -35.61 -28.09 3.60
CA GLY A 145 -34.90 -26.99 2.93
C GLY A 145 -35.45 -25.61 3.28
N LEU A 146 -36.77 -25.48 3.46
CA LEU A 146 -37.43 -24.22 3.81
C LEU A 146 -36.99 -23.70 5.19
N VAL A 147 -36.78 -24.61 6.16
CA VAL A 147 -36.27 -24.25 7.49
C VAL A 147 -34.90 -23.56 7.40
N LEU A 148 -34.04 -24.03 6.50
CA LEU A 148 -32.72 -23.44 6.27
C LEU A 148 -32.77 -22.18 5.38
N ALA A 149 -33.86 -21.96 4.65
CA ALA A 149 -34.03 -20.85 3.72
C ALA A 149 -34.45 -19.53 4.40
N VAL A 150 -34.68 -19.51 5.72
CA VAL A 150 -35.03 -18.29 6.48
C VAL A 150 -34.10 -17.09 6.15
N PRO A 151 -32.76 -17.23 6.09
CA PRO A 151 -31.88 -16.13 5.71
C PRO A 151 -32.15 -15.56 4.32
N VAL A 152 -32.59 -16.39 3.37
CA VAL A 152 -32.95 -15.95 2.00
C VAL A 152 -34.16 -15.04 2.05
N PHE A 153 -35.22 -15.45 2.77
CA PHE A 153 -36.42 -14.64 2.92
C PHE A 153 -36.13 -13.32 3.64
N THR A 154 -35.37 -13.35 4.74
CA THR A 154 -34.98 -12.12 5.44
C THR A 154 -34.16 -11.19 4.53
N GLY A 155 -33.23 -11.73 3.74
CA GLY A 155 -32.47 -10.97 2.76
C GLY A 155 -33.34 -10.37 1.66
N PHE A 156 -34.33 -11.12 1.17
CA PHE A 156 -35.30 -10.64 0.20
C PHE A 156 -36.14 -9.47 0.74
N PHE A 157 -36.71 -9.62 1.95
CA PHE A 157 -37.49 -8.54 2.58
C PHE A 157 -36.66 -7.29 2.87
N LEU A 158 -35.41 -7.46 3.33
CA LEU A 158 -34.48 -6.35 3.50
C LEU A 158 -34.16 -5.67 2.17
N GLY A 159 -34.00 -6.45 1.09
CA GLY A 159 -33.82 -5.93 -0.27
C GLY A 159 -35.01 -5.10 -0.73
N LEU A 160 -36.24 -5.57 -0.48
CA LEU A 160 -37.47 -4.82 -0.79
C LEU A 160 -37.53 -3.48 -0.03
N ILE A 161 -37.23 -3.48 1.28
CA ILE A 161 -37.18 -2.25 2.07
C ILE A 161 -36.15 -1.28 1.48
N GLN A 162 -34.98 -1.78 1.08
CA GLN A 162 -33.95 -0.96 0.44
C GLN A 162 -34.36 -0.43 -0.94
N ALA A 163 -35.14 -1.21 -1.71
CA ALA A 163 -35.67 -0.79 -3.00
C ALA A 163 -36.68 0.36 -2.84
N VAL A 164 -37.57 0.27 -1.84
CA VAL A 164 -38.50 1.35 -1.49
C VAL A 164 -37.75 2.62 -1.07
N ASN A 165 -36.61 2.47 -0.40
CA ASN A 165 -35.74 3.58 0.01
C ASN A 165 -34.81 4.10 -1.11
N GLY A 166 -35.04 3.73 -2.38
CA GLY A 166 -34.27 4.24 -3.53
C GLY A 166 -32.80 3.82 -3.56
N CYS A 167 -32.43 2.70 -2.91
CA CYS A 167 -31.04 2.23 -2.92
C CYS A 167 -30.62 1.62 -4.27
N PRO A 168 -29.32 1.64 -4.63
CA PRO A 168 -28.82 0.99 -5.85
C PRO A 168 -29.06 -0.53 -5.87
N TRP A 169 -29.23 -1.11 -7.07
CA TRP A 169 -29.50 -2.55 -7.29
C TRP A 169 -28.53 -3.50 -6.57
N ARG A 170 -27.25 -3.14 -6.52
CA ARG A 170 -26.22 -3.93 -5.82
C ARG A 170 -26.48 -4.02 -4.31
N LYS A 171 -27.02 -2.96 -3.67
CA LYS A 171 -27.39 -2.99 -2.26
C LYS A 171 -28.66 -3.81 -2.05
N ILE A 172 -29.63 -3.70 -2.96
CA ILE A 172 -30.89 -4.46 -2.94
C ILE A 172 -30.65 -5.98 -3.03
N SER A 173 -29.82 -6.42 -3.98
CA SER A 173 -29.61 -7.84 -4.27
C SER A 173 -28.67 -8.56 -3.29
N ARG A 174 -27.76 -7.82 -2.64
CA ARG A 174 -26.71 -8.42 -1.80
C ARG A 174 -27.22 -9.17 -0.56
N PRO A 175 -28.19 -8.66 0.24
CA PRO A 175 -28.75 -9.40 1.36
C PRO A 175 -29.33 -10.76 0.93
N PHE A 176 -30.04 -10.79 -0.20
CA PHE A 176 -30.55 -12.02 -0.79
C PHE A 176 -29.42 -12.97 -1.21
N GLN A 177 -28.40 -12.47 -1.91
CA GLN A 177 -27.22 -13.27 -2.30
C GLN A 177 -26.52 -13.88 -1.08
N ILE A 178 -26.32 -13.10 -0.01
CA ILE A 178 -25.72 -13.60 1.24
C ILE A 178 -26.62 -14.66 1.87
N GLY A 179 -27.94 -14.44 1.90
CA GLY A 179 -28.90 -15.43 2.38
C GLY A 179 -28.84 -16.73 1.58
N PHE A 180 -28.74 -16.63 0.25
CA PHE A 180 -28.65 -17.78 -0.65
C PHE A 180 -27.35 -18.55 -0.46
N VAL A 181 -26.20 -17.87 -0.37
CA VAL A 181 -24.92 -18.51 -0.06
C VAL A 181 -24.99 -19.21 1.30
N ARG A 182 -25.61 -18.61 2.32
CA ARG A 182 -25.81 -19.26 3.62
C ARG A 182 -26.66 -20.52 3.53
N LEU A 183 -27.73 -20.50 2.74
CA LEU A 183 -28.57 -21.68 2.50
C LEU A 183 -27.76 -22.81 1.84
N VAL A 184 -27.02 -22.51 0.77
CA VAL A 184 -26.18 -23.49 0.07
C VAL A 184 -25.14 -24.11 1.01
N LEU A 185 -24.44 -23.28 1.79
CA LEU A 185 -23.45 -23.78 2.75
C LEU A 185 -24.09 -24.57 3.89
N ALA A 186 -25.25 -24.15 4.40
CA ALA A 186 -25.98 -24.89 5.43
C ALA A 186 -26.38 -26.28 4.93
N LEU A 187 -26.92 -26.38 3.71
CA LEU A 187 -27.25 -27.65 3.07
C LEU A 187 -26.02 -28.53 2.84
N ALA A 188 -24.90 -27.92 2.45
CA ALA A 188 -23.67 -28.65 2.18
C ALA A 188 -23.03 -29.24 3.44
N PHE A 189 -23.14 -28.55 4.58
CA PHE A 189 -22.49 -28.94 5.81
C PHE A 189 -23.40 -29.59 6.85
N ILE A 190 -24.71 -29.64 6.65
CA ILE A 190 -25.67 -30.13 7.66
C ILE A 190 -25.33 -31.53 8.19
N LEU A 191 -24.91 -32.46 7.33
CA LEU A 191 -24.50 -33.81 7.75
C LEU A 191 -23.29 -33.74 8.69
N TYR A 192 -22.27 -32.98 8.27
CA TYR A 192 -21.02 -32.88 9.01
C TYR A 192 -21.18 -32.13 10.34
N GLU A 193 -21.93 -31.02 10.33
CA GLU A 193 -22.29 -30.26 11.54
C GLU A 193 -23.11 -31.10 12.52
N THR A 194 -24.03 -31.94 12.01
CA THR A 194 -24.82 -32.86 12.83
C THR A 194 -23.93 -33.87 13.55
N LEU A 195 -23.03 -34.55 12.82
CA LEU A 195 -22.13 -35.55 13.41
C LEU A 195 -21.26 -34.93 14.51
N LEU A 196 -20.67 -33.76 14.25
CA LEU A 196 -19.84 -33.06 15.23
C LEU A 196 -20.64 -32.62 16.46
N THR A 197 -21.86 -32.14 16.25
CA THR A 197 -22.77 -31.75 17.33
C THR A 197 -23.13 -32.93 18.20
N LEU A 198 -23.61 -34.03 17.60
CA LEU A 198 -23.99 -35.24 18.33
C LEU A 198 -22.82 -35.84 19.10
N VAL A 199 -21.63 -35.89 18.51
CA VAL A 199 -20.41 -36.33 19.21
C VAL A 199 -20.08 -35.38 20.37
N GLY A 200 -20.22 -34.07 20.19
CA GLY A 200 -20.03 -33.08 21.26
C GLY A 200 -21.00 -33.29 22.43
N VAL A 201 -22.28 -33.48 22.14
CA VAL A 201 -23.34 -33.75 23.11
C VAL A 201 -23.09 -35.07 23.83
N ALA A 202 -22.90 -36.17 23.10
CA ALA A 202 -22.67 -37.49 23.67
C ALA A 202 -21.42 -37.52 24.57
N THR A 203 -20.32 -36.92 24.11
CA THR A 203 -19.08 -36.78 24.92
C THR A 203 -19.37 -36.04 26.22
N THR A 204 -20.20 -35.00 26.17
CA THR A 204 -20.53 -34.18 27.33
C THR A 204 -21.41 -34.94 28.31
N LEU A 205 -22.47 -35.59 27.84
CA LEU A 205 -23.37 -36.41 28.67
C LEU A 205 -22.61 -37.55 29.36
N VAL A 206 -21.74 -38.25 28.64
CA VAL A 206 -20.87 -39.29 29.22
C VAL A 206 -19.94 -38.71 30.28
N ARG A 207 -19.35 -37.53 30.04
CA ARG A 207 -18.47 -36.90 31.02
C ARG A 207 -19.19 -36.37 32.25
N LEU A 208 -20.41 -35.87 32.11
CA LEU A 208 -21.20 -35.36 33.23
C LEU A 208 -21.73 -36.49 34.12
N PHE A 209 -22.36 -37.49 33.50
CA PHE A 209 -23.13 -38.49 34.23
C PHE A 209 -22.38 -39.79 34.51
N VAL A 210 -21.39 -40.15 33.69
CA VAL A 210 -20.69 -41.43 33.79
C VAL A 210 -19.26 -41.26 34.31
N THR A 211 -18.40 -40.55 33.58
CA THR A 211 -16.95 -40.56 33.86
C THR A 211 -16.48 -39.50 34.84
N ARG A 212 -17.15 -38.32 34.86
CA ARG A 212 -16.78 -37.14 35.67
C ARG A 212 -15.31 -36.71 35.50
N LYS A 213 -14.68 -37.03 34.37
CA LYS A 213 -13.28 -36.73 34.04
C LYS A 213 -13.20 -35.86 32.79
N HIS A 214 -12.14 -35.04 32.71
CA HIS A 214 -11.82 -34.19 31.56
C HIS A 214 -12.95 -33.22 31.14
N LEU A 215 -13.72 -32.71 32.10
CA LEU A 215 -14.81 -31.76 31.84
C LEU A 215 -14.31 -30.49 31.16
N LEU A 216 -13.13 -30.02 31.54
CA LEU A 216 -12.48 -28.83 30.99
C LEU A 216 -11.57 -29.10 29.78
N GLN A 217 -11.58 -30.28 29.15
CA GLN A 217 -10.64 -30.49 28.04
C GLN A 217 -10.96 -29.58 26.85
N TRP A 218 -10.03 -28.68 26.49
CA TRP A 218 -10.08 -27.84 25.29
C TRP A 218 -8.70 -27.69 24.66
N THR A 219 -8.66 -27.15 23.45
CA THR A 219 -7.44 -26.78 22.74
C THR A 219 -7.48 -25.30 22.41
N SER A 220 -6.35 -24.61 22.53
CA SER A 220 -6.30 -23.17 22.30
C SER A 220 -6.66 -22.79 20.87
N TYR A 221 -7.14 -21.55 20.69
CA TYR A 221 -7.46 -21.02 19.37
C TYR A 221 -6.21 -20.97 18.48
N ALA A 222 -5.09 -20.48 19.01
CA ALA A 222 -3.81 -20.41 18.33
C ALA A 222 -3.30 -21.80 17.89
N ASP A 223 -3.38 -22.81 18.77
CA ASP A 223 -3.00 -24.18 18.43
C ASP A 223 -3.91 -24.77 17.37
N THR A 224 -5.21 -24.47 17.43
CA THR A 224 -6.18 -24.92 16.43
C THR A 224 -5.85 -24.34 15.05
N VAL A 225 -5.55 -23.04 14.97
CA VAL A 225 -5.15 -22.40 13.70
C VAL A 225 -3.86 -23.04 13.16
N ARG A 226 -2.84 -23.24 14.01
CA ARG A 226 -1.57 -23.87 13.61
C ARG A 226 -1.75 -25.31 13.10
N VAL A 227 -2.66 -26.07 13.72
CA VAL A 227 -2.94 -27.47 13.39
C VAL A 227 -3.74 -27.63 12.08
N PHE A 228 -4.42 -26.57 11.63
CA PHE A 228 -5.23 -26.54 10.40
C PHE A 228 -4.66 -25.65 9.29
N SER A 229 -3.47 -25.06 9.47
CA SER A 229 -2.80 -24.25 8.45
C SER A 229 -2.47 -25.02 7.16
N GLY A 230 -2.36 -26.35 7.24
CA GLY A 230 -2.10 -27.24 6.10
C GLY A 230 -3.34 -27.71 5.32
N GLY A 231 -4.54 -27.19 5.59
CA GLY A 231 -5.77 -27.53 4.85
C GLY A 231 -6.60 -28.68 5.44
N VAL A 232 -7.40 -29.36 4.59
CA VAL A 232 -8.31 -30.44 5.00
C VAL A 232 -7.49 -31.68 5.38
N LYS A 233 -7.72 -32.22 6.58
CA LYS A 233 -7.07 -33.47 6.99
C LYS A 233 -7.78 -34.68 6.41
N PHE A 234 -7.02 -35.72 6.08
CA PHE A 234 -7.52 -37.01 5.57
C PHE A 234 -8.71 -37.57 6.35
N PHE A 235 -8.69 -37.48 7.69
CA PHE A 235 -9.79 -37.95 8.54
C PHE A 235 -11.14 -37.26 8.23
N HIS A 236 -11.15 -35.99 7.84
CA HIS A 236 -12.39 -35.26 7.50
C HIS A 236 -12.97 -35.76 6.17
N ILE A 237 -12.10 -36.07 5.21
CA ILE A 237 -12.47 -36.66 3.92
C ILE A 237 -13.05 -38.05 4.16
N LEU A 238 -12.34 -38.88 4.93
CA LEU A 238 -12.78 -40.22 5.27
C LEU A 238 -14.11 -40.22 6.02
N ALA A 239 -14.29 -39.32 7.00
CA ALA A 239 -15.55 -39.20 7.72
C ALA A 239 -16.71 -38.83 6.80
N ALA A 240 -16.53 -37.88 5.87
CA ALA A 240 -17.55 -37.50 4.91
C ALA A 240 -17.91 -38.64 3.94
N ILE A 241 -16.91 -39.38 3.43
CA ILE A 241 -17.12 -40.55 2.58
C ILE A 241 -17.93 -41.61 3.33
N LEU A 242 -17.47 -42.02 4.52
CA LEU A 242 -18.11 -43.07 5.31
C LEU A 242 -19.53 -42.68 5.73
N SER A 243 -19.75 -41.46 6.21
CA SER A 243 -21.09 -41.02 6.63
C SER A 243 -22.06 -40.91 5.46
N THR A 244 -21.59 -40.45 4.30
CA THR A 244 -22.43 -40.32 3.11
C THR A 244 -22.75 -41.69 2.52
N ALA A 245 -21.77 -42.60 2.47
CA ALA A 245 -21.96 -43.97 2.00
C ALA A 245 -22.96 -44.73 2.89
N ALA A 246 -22.81 -44.64 4.21
CA ALA A 246 -23.75 -45.24 5.16
C ALA A 246 -25.19 -44.69 4.98
N MET A 247 -25.33 -43.39 4.69
CA MET A 247 -26.64 -42.79 4.45
C MET A 247 -27.25 -43.23 3.11
N ALA A 248 -26.43 -43.34 2.06
CA ALA A 248 -26.87 -43.83 0.76
C ALA A 248 -27.34 -45.29 0.85
N GLU A 249 -26.57 -46.14 1.53
CA GLU A 249 -26.93 -47.54 1.77
C GLU A 249 -28.25 -47.65 2.53
N LEU A 250 -28.43 -46.87 3.60
CA LEU A 250 -29.68 -46.85 4.37
C LEU A 250 -30.90 -46.48 3.51
N ILE A 251 -30.76 -45.50 2.62
CA ILE A 251 -31.82 -45.07 1.70
C ILE A 251 -32.10 -46.16 0.66
N ILE A 252 -31.06 -46.78 0.10
CA ILE A 252 -31.20 -47.87 -0.89
C ILE A 252 -31.94 -49.06 -0.29
N VAL A 253 -31.63 -49.44 0.96
CA VAL A 253 -32.23 -50.60 1.61
C VAL A 253 -33.70 -50.34 1.98
N LEU A 254 -34.03 -49.15 2.48
CA LEU A 254 -35.36 -48.86 3.02
C LEU A 254 -36.34 -48.26 2.00
N ASN A 255 -35.87 -47.39 1.10
CA ASN A 255 -36.70 -46.75 0.08
C ASN A 255 -35.88 -46.34 -1.16
N PRO A 256 -35.63 -47.28 -2.10
CA PRO A 256 -34.83 -47.00 -3.29
C PRO A 256 -35.32 -45.82 -4.14
N LEU A 257 -36.63 -45.57 -4.18
CA LEU A 257 -37.22 -44.47 -4.97
C LEU A 257 -36.86 -43.10 -4.40
N ALA A 258 -36.63 -42.99 -3.09
CA ALA A 258 -36.17 -41.74 -2.47
C ALA A 258 -34.73 -41.38 -2.87
N LEU A 259 -33.95 -42.33 -3.39
CA LEU A 259 -32.56 -42.09 -3.81
C LEU A 259 -32.47 -40.99 -4.86
N VAL A 260 -33.42 -40.91 -5.80
CA VAL A 260 -33.42 -39.88 -6.85
C VAL A 260 -33.51 -38.47 -6.23
N VAL A 261 -34.31 -38.32 -5.18
CA VAL A 261 -34.50 -37.04 -4.47
C VAL A 261 -33.33 -36.74 -3.54
N ALA A 262 -32.74 -37.76 -2.91
CA ALA A 262 -31.63 -37.62 -1.97
C ALA A 262 -30.26 -37.45 -2.66
N MET A 263 -30.11 -37.92 -3.90
CA MET A 263 -28.84 -37.97 -4.62
C MET A 263 -28.10 -36.62 -4.72
N PRO A 264 -28.76 -35.48 -5.02
CA PRO A 264 -28.09 -34.17 -5.00
C PRO A 264 -27.46 -33.84 -3.63
N PHE A 265 -28.13 -34.18 -2.53
CA PHE A 265 -27.61 -33.93 -1.18
C PHE A 265 -26.45 -34.87 -0.85
N LEU A 266 -26.55 -36.15 -1.21
CA LEU A 266 -25.46 -37.12 -1.04
C LEU A 266 -24.19 -36.66 -1.79
N ILE A 267 -24.32 -36.18 -3.03
CA ILE A 267 -23.18 -35.64 -3.80
C ILE A 267 -22.58 -34.43 -3.08
N VAL A 268 -23.40 -33.48 -2.64
CA VAL A 268 -22.89 -32.28 -1.96
C VAL A 268 -22.24 -32.64 -0.62
N TRP A 269 -22.79 -33.59 0.14
CA TRP A 269 -22.20 -34.05 1.39
C TRP A 269 -20.87 -34.76 1.18
N LEU A 270 -20.73 -35.53 0.10
CA LEU A 270 -19.46 -36.13 -0.31
C LEU A 270 -18.42 -35.05 -0.67
N LEU A 271 -18.84 -34.00 -1.37
CA LEU A 271 -18.00 -32.86 -1.75
C LEU A 271 -17.77 -31.85 -0.62
N SER A 272 -18.44 -31.99 0.53
CA SER A 272 -18.37 -31.02 1.62
C SER A 272 -16.94 -30.73 2.11
N PRO A 273 -15.98 -31.68 2.19
CA PRO A 273 -14.60 -31.35 2.57
C PRO A 273 -13.90 -30.47 1.53
N VAL A 274 -14.18 -30.67 0.23
CA VAL A 274 -13.63 -29.87 -0.87
C VAL A 274 -14.23 -28.46 -0.85
N ILE A 275 -15.54 -28.35 -0.60
CA ILE A 275 -16.23 -27.06 -0.44
C ILE A 275 -15.64 -26.32 0.77
N ALA A 276 -15.45 -26.99 1.91
CA ALA A 276 -14.84 -26.43 3.12
C ALA A 276 -13.42 -25.92 2.87
N TRP A 277 -12.61 -26.64 2.10
CA TRP A 277 -11.29 -26.19 1.68
C TRP A 277 -11.36 -24.94 0.81
N TRP A 278 -12.22 -24.96 -0.22
CA TRP A 278 -12.34 -23.88 -1.19
C TRP A 278 -12.75 -22.56 -0.53
N ILE A 279 -13.74 -22.58 0.37
CA ILE A 279 -14.17 -21.38 1.11
C ILE A 279 -13.16 -20.93 2.19
N SER A 280 -12.22 -21.79 2.58
CA SER A 280 -11.20 -21.49 3.59
C SER A 280 -9.90 -20.95 2.99
N ARG A 281 -9.82 -20.77 1.66
CA ARG A 281 -8.67 -20.17 0.98
C ARG A 281 -8.61 -18.66 1.28
N PRO A 282 -7.41 -18.09 1.50
CA PRO A 282 -7.26 -16.65 1.63
C PRO A 282 -7.65 -15.97 0.31
N ILE A 283 -8.41 -14.87 0.40
CA ILE A 283 -8.71 -14.03 -0.76
C ILE A 283 -7.50 -13.12 -0.96
N ASN A 284 -6.56 -13.56 -1.81
CA ASN A 284 -5.42 -12.74 -2.21
C ASN A 284 -5.84 -11.88 -3.41
N HIS A 285 -5.79 -10.56 -3.27
CA HIS A 285 -6.01 -9.62 -4.37
C HIS A 285 -4.66 -9.17 -4.90
N VAL A 286 -3.97 -10.04 -5.62
CA VAL A 286 -2.80 -9.63 -6.39
C VAL A 286 -3.31 -8.84 -7.60
N PRO A 287 -2.96 -7.55 -7.75
CA PRO A 287 -3.37 -6.77 -8.90
C PRO A 287 -2.78 -7.37 -10.19
N VAL A 288 -3.57 -7.36 -11.28
CA VAL A 288 -3.09 -7.80 -12.59
C VAL A 288 -2.02 -6.81 -13.08
N PRO A 289 -0.85 -7.30 -13.53
CA PRO A 289 0.21 -6.42 -14.01
C PRO A 289 -0.22 -5.61 -15.24
N LEU A 290 0.36 -4.43 -15.40
CA LEU A 290 0.18 -3.57 -16.57
C LEU A 290 0.87 -4.18 -17.81
N SER A 291 0.41 -3.81 -19.00
CA SER A 291 1.07 -4.14 -20.26
C SER A 291 2.41 -3.39 -20.40
N ALA A 292 3.24 -3.80 -21.37
CA ALA A 292 4.49 -3.12 -21.66
C ALA A 292 4.27 -1.64 -22.05
N ASP A 293 3.24 -1.35 -22.86
CA ASP A 293 2.91 0.00 -23.30
C ASP A 293 2.40 0.88 -22.15
N GLU A 294 1.54 0.33 -21.28
CA GLU A 294 1.09 1.02 -20.06
C GLU A 294 2.28 1.32 -19.14
N THR A 295 3.22 0.39 -19.01
CA THR A 295 4.44 0.58 -18.22
C THR A 295 5.34 1.65 -18.83
N ALA A 296 5.54 1.66 -20.15
CA ALA A 296 6.30 2.69 -20.86
C ALA A 296 5.68 4.09 -20.71
N ARG A 297 4.34 4.18 -20.65
CA ARG A 297 3.64 5.42 -20.35
C ARG A 297 3.92 5.92 -18.93
N LEU A 298 3.96 5.04 -17.94
CA LEU A 298 4.31 5.41 -16.56
C LEU A 298 5.75 5.92 -16.45
N HIS A 299 6.69 5.32 -17.18
CA HIS A 299 8.06 5.80 -17.32
C HIS A 299 8.12 7.22 -17.91
N THR A 300 7.38 7.45 -18.99
CA THR A 300 7.30 8.78 -19.63
C THR A 300 6.70 9.81 -18.68
N LEU A 301 5.65 9.44 -17.94
CA LEU A 301 5.05 10.28 -16.90
C LEU A 301 6.04 10.59 -15.78
N ALA A 302 6.80 9.60 -15.31
CA ALA A 302 7.81 9.79 -14.26
C ALA A 302 8.90 10.79 -14.70
N ARG A 303 9.41 10.65 -15.94
CA ARG A 303 10.39 11.59 -16.49
C ARG A 303 9.83 13.00 -16.60
N ARG A 304 8.56 13.14 -17.02
CA ARG A 304 7.89 14.44 -17.12
C ARG A 304 7.69 15.07 -15.74
N THR A 305 7.22 14.30 -14.75
CA THR A 305 7.05 14.77 -13.36
C THR A 305 8.37 15.20 -12.73
N TRP A 306 9.47 14.46 -12.97
CA TRP A 306 10.80 14.86 -12.48
C TRP A 306 11.24 16.23 -13.00
N SER A 307 10.79 16.63 -14.19
CA SER A 307 11.16 17.94 -14.77
C SER A 307 10.72 19.14 -13.93
N PHE A 308 9.69 19.00 -13.08
CA PHE A 308 9.28 20.01 -12.11
C PHE A 308 10.46 20.37 -11.19
N PHE A 309 11.06 19.36 -10.57
CA PHE A 309 12.16 19.57 -9.63
C PHE A 309 13.45 20.01 -10.34
N GLU A 310 13.68 19.56 -11.58
CA GLU A 310 14.83 20.03 -12.36
C GLU A 310 14.73 21.50 -12.76
N GLN A 311 13.51 22.01 -12.93
CA GLN A 311 13.25 23.38 -13.36
C GLN A 311 13.21 24.36 -12.18
N PHE A 312 12.54 23.97 -11.09
CA PHE A 312 12.20 24.90 -10.01
C PHE A 312 13.05 24.71 -8.74
N VAL A 313 13.96 23.74 -8.69
CA VAL A 313 14.91 23.59 -7.56
C VAL A 313 16.30 23.94 -8.04
N GLY A 314 16.71 25.18 -7.75
CA GLY A 314 18.00 25.73 -8.15
C GLY A 314 18.63 26.65 -7.11
N PRO A 315 19.74 27.31 -7.46
CA PRO A 315 20.48 28.18 -6.55
C PRO A 315 19.68 29.36 -5.99
N GLU A 316 18.73 29.91 -6.76
CA GLU A 316 17.90 31.05 -6.34
C GLU A 316 17.06 30.75 -5.09
N ASP A 317 16.60 29.49 -4.98
CA ASP A 317 15.80 28.98 -3.86
C ASP A 317 16.64 28.16 -2.88
N HIS A 318 17.96 28.37 -2.87
CA HIS A 318 18.89 27.62 -2.01
C HIS A 318 18.75 26.09 -2.14
N TRP A 319 18.40 25.59 -3.33
CA TRP A 319 18.15 24.17 -3.58
C TRP A 319 17.06 23.56 -2.68
N LEU A 320 16.10 24.39 -2.24
CA LEU A 320 14.87 23.96 -1.57
C LEU A 320 13.72 23.99 -2.59
N PRO A 321 12.79 23.01 -2.53
CA PRO A 321 11.65 23.01 -3.43
C PRO A 321 10.66 24.12 -3.07
N PRO A 322 10.16 24.91 -4.05
CA PRO A 322 9.07 25.84 -3.80
C PRO A 322 7.79 25.07 -3.46
N ASP A 323 6.79 25.75 -2.94
CA ASP A 323 5.54 25.11 -2.56
C ASP A 323 4.75 24.71 -3.80
N HIS A 324 4.61 25.66 -4.72
CA HIS A 324 3.97 25.42 -5.99
C HIS A 324 4.46 26.38 -7.08
N PHE A 325 4.26 25.96 -8.32
CA PHE A 325 4.34 26.81 -9.51
C PHE A 325 2.93 26.92 -10.11
N GLN A 326 2.45 28.14 -10.28
CA GLN A 326 1.18 28.45 -10.92
C GLN A 326 1.40 29.00 -12.33
N GLU A 327 1.12 28.19 -13.34
CA GLU A 327 1.32 28.53 -14.75
C GLU A 327 0.39 29.67 -15.20
N ALA A 328 -0.91 29.58 -14.89
CA ALA A 328 -1.90 30.57 -15.27
C ALA A 328 -2.63 31.16 -14.05
N PRO A 329 -2.95 32.47 -14.00
CA PRO A 329 -2.83 33.44 -15.10
C PRO A 329 -1.48 34.20 -15.19
N ARG A 330 -0.52 34.00 -14.25
CA ARG A 330 0.66 34.88 -14.12
C ARG A 330 2.04 34.21 -14.17
N GLY A 331 2.15 32.88 -14.22
CA GLY A 331 3.44 32.20 -14.14
C GLY A 331 4.19 32.50 -12.83
N LEU A 332 3.55 32.24 -11.68
CA LEU A 332 4.07 32.62 -10.36
C LEU A 332 4.67 31.41 -9.63
N ILE A 333 5.87 31.59 -9.08
CA ILE A 333 6.52 30.62 -8.18
C ILE A 333 6.25 31.05 -6.74
N ALA A 334 5.68 30.14 -5.94
CA ALA A 334 5.53 30.35 -4.52
C ALA A 334 6.83 29.95 -3.81
N HIS A 335 7.68 30.95 -3.56
CA HIS A 335 8.97 30.82 -2.87
C HIS A 335 8.84 30.53 -1.36
N SER A 336 7.98 29.57 -1.01
CA SER A 336 7.84 29.01 0.33
C SER A 336 8.07 27.51 0.30
N THR A 337 8.55 26.91 1.38
CA THR A 337 8.72 25.45 1.47
C THR A 337 8.31 24.91 2.83
N SER A 338 7.95 23.64 2.87
CA SER A 338 7.52 22.92 4.07
C SER A 338 8.38 21.67 4.30
N PRO A 339 8.40 21.12 5.53
CA PRO A 339 9.14 19.88 5.80
C PRO A 339 8.68 18.71 4.92
N THR A 340 7.38 18.65 4.59
CA THR A 340 6.82 17.66 3.67
C THR A 340 7.30 17.87 2.23
N ASN A 341 7.34 19.11 1.72
CA ASN A 341 7.88 19.43 0.39
C ASN A 341 9.36 19.02 0.30
N VAL A 342 10.17 19.37 1.30
CA VAL A 342 11.59 18.99 1.40
C VAL A 342 11.73 17.47 1.42
N GLY A 343 11.02 16.78 2.30
CA GLY A 343 11.13 15.33 2.45
C GLY A 343 10.79 14.58 1.16
N LEU A 344 9.71 14.98 0.49
CA LEU A 344 9.31 14.37 -0.79
C LEU A 344 10.30 14.71 -1.91
N TYR A 345 10.83 15.93 -1.98
CA TYR A 345 11.88 16.28 -2.94
C TYR A 345 13.15 15.44 -2.76
N LEU A 346 13.60 15.24 -1.52
CA LEU A 346 14.77 14.40 -1.23
C LEU A 346 14.59 12.97 -1.76
N LEU A 347 13.42 12.36 -1.52
CA LEU A 347 13.12 11.03 -2.04
C LEU A 347 12.87 11.02 -3.55
N SER A 348 12.28 12.07 -4.12
CA SER A 348 12.14 12.25 -5.56
C SER A 348 13.49 12.34 -6.27
N THR A 349 14.48 12.97 -5.63
CA THR A 349 15.85 13.08 -6.13
C THR A 349 16.54 11.71 -6.12
N LEU A 350 16.33 10.91 -5.07
CA LEU A 350 16.76 9.52 -5.04
C LEU A 350 16.03 8.64 -6.09
N ALA A 351 14.73 8.87 -6.29
CA ALA A 351 13.94 8.18 -7.31
C ALA A 351 14.42 8.51 -8.74
N ALA A 352 14.79 9.77 -9.00
CA ALA A 352 15.37 10.18 -10.27
C ALA A 352 16.69 9.46 -10.57
N TYR A 353 17.51 9.23 -9.54
CA TYR A 353 18.70 8.38 -9.67
C TYR A 353 18.32 6.92 -9.97
N ASP A 354 17.34 6.34 -9.28
CA ASP A 354 16.92 4.94 -9.50
C ASP A 354 16.31 4.71 -10.90
N LEU A 355 15.59 5.71 -11.43
CA LEU A 355 15.05 5.74 -12.81
C LEU A 355 16.13 6.04 -13.86
N GLY A 356 17.33 6.43 -13.43
CA GLY A 356 18.45 6.73 -14.33
C GLY A 356 18.37 8.09 -15.00
N TYR A 357 17.61 9.04 -14.46
CA TYR A 357 17.50 10.42 -14.97
C TYR A 357 18.69 11.29 -14.56
N ILE A 358 19.33 10.97 -13.44
CA ILE A 358 20.51 11.67 -12.93
C ILE A 358 21.59 10.67 -12.48
N GLY A 359 22.84 11.14 -12.52
CA GLY A 359 24.02 10.41 -12.08
C GLY A 359 24.36 10.58 -10.60
N LEU A 360 25.39 9.87 -10.11
CA LEU A 360 25.91 9.94 -8.74
C LEU A 360 26.40 11.35 -8.37
N ASN A 361 27.07 12.03 -9.30
CA ASN A 361 27.58 13.39 -9.07
C ASN A 361 26.44 14.40 -8.90
N ASP A 362 25.44 14.38 -9.80
CA ASP A 362 24.29 15.28 -9.72
C ASP A 362 23.43 14.98 -8.49
N LEU A 363 23.23 13.69 -8.18
CA LEU A 363 22.56 13.26 -6.95
C LEU A 363 23.27 13.82 -5.70
N SER A 364 24.59 13.61 -5.59
CA SER A 364 25.38 14.10 -4.47
C SER A 364 25.35 15.63 -4.38
N ALA A 365 25.50 16.34 -5.51
CA ALA A 365 25.49 17.79 -5.53
C ALA A 365 24.15 18.37 -5.05
N ARG A 366 23.02 17.87 -5.58
CA ARG A 366 21.68 18.30 -5.18
C ARG A 366 21.41 18.04 -3.71
N LEU A 367 21.64 16.81 -3.24
CA LEU A 367 21.40 16.46 -1.84
C LEU A 367 22.28 17.28 -0.89
N ARG A 368 23.59 17.43 -1.17
CA ARG A 368 24.49 18.22 -0.32
C ARG A 368 24.06 19.69 -0.26
N ALA A 369 23.73 20.30 -1.40
CA ALA A 369 23.27 21.68 -1.43
C ALA A 369 21.99 21.88 -0.62
N THR A 370 21.03 20.95 -0.72
CA THR A 370 19.81 20.98 0.11
C THR A 370 20.14 20.84 1.60
N PHE A 371 21.01 19.90 2.00
CA PHE A 371 21.40 19.72 3.41
C PHE A 371 22.16 20.92 3.97
N GLU A 372 23.01 21.58 3.17
CA GLU A 372 23.66 22.84 3.54
C GLU A 372 22.65 23.95 3.82
N SER A 373 21.54 23.99 3.09
CA SER A 373 20.43 24.91 3.35
C SER A 373 19.63 24.52 4.59
N LEU A 374 19.32 23.23 4.77
CA LEU A 374 18.65 22.72 5.98
C LEU A 374 19.44 22.98 7.26
N ALA A 375 20.77 23.01 7.19
CA ALA A 375 21.63 23.37 8.32
C ALA A 375 21.41 24.82 8.79
N LYS A 376 21.07 25.74 7.87
CA LYS A 376 20.86 27.18 8.12
C LYS A 376 19.45 27.52 8.61
N LEU A 377 18.47 26.65 8.37
CA LEU A 377 17.08 26.88 8.78
C LEU A 377 16.95 26.90 10.31
N GLU A 378 16.24 27.90 10.82
CA GLU A 378 15.85 27.99 12.23
C GLU A 378 14.93 26.81 12.59
N LYS A 379 15.17 26.19 13.75
CA LYS A 379 14.45 25.00 14.22
C LYS A 379 13.98 25.21 15.65
N TYR A 380 12.88 24.57 16.02
CA TYR A 380 12.39 24.54 17.40
C TYR A 380 12.47 23.11 17.94
N ARG A 381 13.31 22.90 18.97
CA ARG A 381 13.56 21.56 19.54
C ARG A 381 13.88 20.49 18.48
N GLY A 382 14.71 20.87 17.51
CA GLY A 382 15.10 20.03 16.37
C GLY A 382 14.04 19.88 15.28
N HIS A 383 12.80 20.32 15.49
CA HIS A 383 11.77 20.36 14.46
C HIS A 383 11.94 21.55 13.53
N PHE A 384 11.67 21.32 12.25
CA PHE A 384 11.53 22.37 11.26
C PHE A 384 10.15 23.03 11.39
N MET A 385 10.08 24.31 11.09
CA MET A 385 8.82 25.07 11.00
C MET A 385 8.03 24.63 9.78
N ASN A 386 6.71 24.83 9.81
CA ASN A 386 5.82 24.44 8.71
C ASN A 386 6.14 25.17 7.39
N TRP A 387 6.63 26.41 7.46
CA TRP A 387 6.87 27.25 6.30
C TRP A 387 8.14 28.09 6.45
N TYR A 388 8.95 28.11 5.39
CA TYR A 388 10.11 29.00 5.22
C TYR A 388 10.03 29.69 3.87
N ASP A 389 10.51 30.93 3.76
CA ASP A 389 10.82 31.54 2.47
C ASP A 389 12.12 30.93 1.92
N THR A 390 12.09 30.41 0.70
CA THR A 390 13.22 29.67 0.09
C THR A 390 14.37 30.59 -0.35
N ARG A 391 14.11 31.88 -0.55
CA ARG A 391 15.12 32.88 -0.96
C ARG A 391 15.80 33.52 0.23
N THR A 392 15.12 33.67 1.36
CA THR A 392 15.69 34.31 2.56
C THR A 392 16.05 33.31 3.66
N LEU A 393 15.57 32.06 3.58
CA LEU A 393 15.71 31.02 4.61
C LEU A 393 15.04 31.37 5.95
N THR A 394 14.19 32.40 5.97
CA THR A 394 13.49 32.83 7.20
C THR A 394 12.18 32.07 7.38
N PRO A 395 11.83 31.65 8.61
CA PRO A 395 10.54 31.04 8.89
C PRO A 395 9.40 32.06 8.65
N LEU A 396 8.31 31.59 8.05
CA LEU A 396 7.12 32.42 7.81
C LEU A 396 6.23 32.47 9.06
N THR A 397 5.64 33.63 9.33
CA THR A 397 4.78 33.83 10.50
C THR A 397 3.33 33.44 10.20
N PRO A 398 2.61 32.82 11.16
CA PRO A 398 3.08 32.39 12.48
C PRO A 398 3.99 31.16 12.40
N CYS A 399 5.07 31.14 13.19
CA CYS A 399 5.99 30.01 13.26
C CYS A 399 5.27 28.83 13.94
N TYR A 400 5.20 27.68 13.26
CA TYR A 400 4.43 26.54 13.72
C TYR A 400 5.18 25.23 13.47
N VAL A 401 5.22 24.35 14.47
CA VAL A 401 5.75 22.98 14.36
C VAL A 401 4.59 22.02 14.19
N SER A 402 4.58 21.32 13.05
CA SER A 402 3.54 20.34 12.69
C SER A 402 4.00 18.92 13.02
N THR A 403 3.18 18.16 13.76
CA THR A 403 3.48 16.75 14.09
C THR A 403 3.57 15.91 12.82
N VAL A 404 2.63 16.11 11.89
CA VAL A 404 2.57 15.33 10.65
C VAL A 404 3.75 15.65 9.74
N ASP A 405 4.09 16.93 9.54
CA ASP A 405 5.19 17.31 8.66
C ASP A 405 6.54 16.85 9.22
N SER A 406 6.70 16.92 10.55
CA SER A 406 7.87 16.39 11.23
C SER A 406 7.99 14.87 11.05
N GLY A 407 6.88 14.14 11.22
CA GLY A 407 6.85 12.69 11.03
C GLY A 407 7.16 12.27 9.60
N ASN A 408 6.58 12.98 8.61
CA ASN A 408 6.84 12.76 7.20
C ASN A 408 8.30 13.03 6.85
N LEU A 409 8.85 14.17 7.26
CA LEU A 409 10.25 14.49 7.04
C LEU A 409 11.17 13.46 7.71
N ALA A 410 10.88 13.04 8.94
CA ALA A 410 11.67 12.03 9.62
C ALA A 410 11.70 10.69 8.88
N ALA A 411 10.54 10.26 8.33
CA ALA A 411 10.47 9.05 7.52
C ALA A 411 11.23 9.18 6.19
N CYS A 412 11.13 10.34 5.53
CA CYS A 412 11.87 10.63 4.32
C CYS A 412 13.39 10.65 4.57
N LEU A 413 13.86 11.29 5.64
CA LEU A 413 15.27 11.34 6.01
C LEU A 413 15.82 9.95 6.33
N ARG A 414 15.05 9.10 7.05
CA ARG A 414 15.45 7.71 7.31
C ARG A 414 15.58 6.90 6.02
N THR A 415 14.60 7.02 5.14
CA THR A 415 14.58 6.36 3.83
C THR A 415 15.73 6.82 2.93
N LEU A 416 16.03 8.12 2.93
CA LEU A 416 17.15 8.72 2.21
C LEU A 416 18.49 8.20 2.74
N GLY A 417 18.67 8.18 4.07
CA GLY A 417 19.89 7.67 4.70
C GLY A 417 20.19 6.22 4.30
N GLN A 418 19.15 5.37 4.30
CA GLN A 418 19.27 4.00 3.79
C GLN A 418 19.60 3.97 2.29
N GLY A 419 19.01 4.86 1.50
CA GLY A 419 19.38 5.09 0.10
C GLY A 419 20.88 5.35 -0.05
N CYS A 420 21.40 6.39 0.61
CA CYS A 420 22.82 6.75 0.61
C CYS A 420 23.74 5.59 1.02
N GLN A 421 23.33 4.77 1.99
CA GLN A 421 24.07 3.57 2.36
C GLN A 421 24.13 2.56 1.21
N THR A 422 23.00 2.26 0.57
CA THR A 422 22.95 1.28 -0.53
C THR A 422 23.74 1.70 -1.76
N LEU A 423 23.80 3.00 -2.07
CA LEU A 423 24.53 3.55 -3.22
C LEU A 423 26.02 3.18 -3.23
N ARG A 424 26.64 3.07 -2.06
CA ARG A 424 28.07 2.72 -1.92
C ARG A 424 28.41 1.35 -2.51
N SER A 425 27.45 0.43 -2.43
CA SER A 425 27.57 -0.95 -2.91
C SER A 425 27.07 -1.18 -4.34
N GLN A 426 26.59 -0.12 -5.01
CA GLN A 426 26.09 -0.20 -6.38
C GLN A 426 27.19 0.05 -7.42
N PRO A 427 27.07 -0.53 -8.64
CA PRO A 427 27.94 -0.20 -9.76
C PRO A 427 27.87 1.30 -10.10
N VAL A 428 29.03 1.92 -10.35
CA VAL A 428 29.12 3.35 -10.72
C VAL A 428 28.51 3.62 -12.10
N LEU A 429 28.53 2.61 -12.97
CA LEU A 429 27.99 2.64 -14.32
C LEU A 429 26.79 1.72 -14.41
N ARG A 430 25.64 2.26 -14.82
CA ARG A 430 24.35 1.56 -14.74
C ARG A 430 23.61 1.58 -16.08
N GLY A 431 23.14 0.42 -16.51
CA GLY A 431 22.22 0.30 -17.65
C GLY A 431 20.95 1.15 -17.49
N LYS A 432 20.57 1.46 -16.24
CA LYS A 432 19.46 2.37 -15.90
C LYS A 432 19.62 3.77 -16.48
N ASN A 433 20.84 4.29 -16.59
CA ASN A 433 21.06 5.62 -17.19
C ASN A 433 20.61 5.62 -18.67
N TRP A 434 20.75 4.51 -19.38
CA TRP A 434 20.27 4.34 -20.76
C TRP A 434 18.75 4.19 -20.83
N GLU A 435 18.14 3.51 -19.86
CA GLU A 435 16.68 3.43 -19.74
C GLU A 435 16.07 4.82 -19.48
N GLY A 436 16.68 5.61 -18.59
CA GLY A 436 16.28 7.01 -18.38
C GLY A 436 16.44 7.90 -19.61
N LEU A 437 17.43 7.62 -20.46
CA LEU A 437 17.56 8.31 -21.75
C LEU A 437 16.40 7.93 -22.70
N LEU A 438 16.01 6.66 -22.76
CA LEU A 438 14.84 6.22 -23.54
C LEU A 438 13.56 6.92 -23.05
N ASP A 439 13.37 7.06 -21.75
CA ASP A 439 12.23 7.79 -21.16
C ASP A 439 12.25 9.27 -21.58
N THR A 440 13.43 9.89 -21.62
CA THR A 440 13.60 11.28 -22.07
C THR A 440 13.31 11.44 -23.56
N LEU A 441 13.79 10.52 -24.41
CA LEU A 441 13.48 10.48 -25.84
C LEU A 441 11.99 10.21 -26.12
N SER A 442 11.27 9.55 -25.21
CA SER A 442 9.82 9.39 -25.31
C SER A 442 9.08 10.73 -25.20
N LEU A 443 9.56 11.67 -24.37
CA LEU A 443 8.98 13.01 -24.25
C LEU A 443 9.03 13.80 -25.57
N CYS A 444 10.15 13.71 -26.31
CA CYS A 444 10.26 14.34 -27.64
C CYS A 444 9.22 13.79 -28.62
N GLY A 445 8.93 12.49 -28.54
CA GLY A 445 7.93 11.84 -29.39
C GLY A 445 6.48 12.20 -29.03
N GLU A 446 6.19 12.61 -27.80
CA GLU A 446 4.83 12.98 -27.41
C GLU A 446 4.37 14.30 -28.04
N VAL A 447 5.25 15.29 -28.14
CA VAL A 447 4.93 16.59 -28.77
C VAL A 447 4.55 16.43 -30.24
N ALA A 448 5.03 15.37 -30.88
CA ALA A 448 4.81 15.06 -32.28
C ALA A 448 3.44 14.42 -32.57
N ARG A 449 2.71 13.91 -31.57
CA ARG A 449 1.45 13.15 -31.80
C ARG A 449 0.33 13.96 -32.45
N ASP A 450 0.28 15.27 -32.17
CA ASP A 450 -0.79 16.16 -32.66
C ASP A 450 -0.45 16.85 -33.99
N LEU A 451 0.73 16.56 -34.56
CA LEU A 451 1.18 17.15 -35.82
C LEU A 451 0.92 16.18 -36.98
N PRO A 452 0.76 16.67 -38.23
CA PRO A 452 0.58 15.81 -39.39
C PRO A 452 1.70 14.79 -39.50
N ALA A 453 1.36 13.53 -39.79
CA ALA A 453 2.33 12.43 -39.85
C ALA A 453 3.52 12.72 -40.78
N GLU A 454 3.28 13.40 -41.91
CA GLU A 454 4.31 13.81 -42.87
C GLU A 454 5.31 14.81 -42.29
N SER A 455 4.85 15.70 -41.39
CA SER A 455 5.69 16.72 -40.74
C SER A 455 6.55 16.15 -39.60
N VAL A 456 6.19 15.00 -39.04
CA VAL A 456 6.90 14.37 -37.91
C VAL A 456 7.56 13.05 -38.26
N ALA A 457 7.41 12.56 -39.49
CA ALA A 457 8.02 11.31 -39.96
C ALA A 457 9.54 11.31 -39.79
N SER A 458 10.20 12.42 -40.10
CA SER A 458 11.65 12.58 -39.89
C SER A 458 12.02 12.49 -38.41
N LEU A 459 11.28 13.16 -37.52
CA LEU A 459 11.53 13.12 -36.08
C LEU A 459 11.31 11.72 -35.51
N HIS A 460 10.23 11.04 -35.89
CA HIS A 460 9.99 9.66 -35.47
C HIS A 460 11.10 8.72 -35.94
N SER A 461 11.56 8.88 -37.19
CA SER A 461 12.68 8.10 -37.72
C SER A 461 13.98 8.34 -36.94
N THR A 462 14.34 9.59 -36.68
CA THR A 462 15.56 9.93 -35.94
C THR A 462 15.48 9.47 -34.48
N LEU A 463 14.34 9.66 -33.80
CA LEU A 463 14.13 9.16 -32.43
C LEU A 463 14.19 7.64 -32.36
N GLU A 464 13.57 6.92 -33.29
CA GLU A 464 13.58 5.46 -33.27
C GLU A 464 14.97 4.89 -33.58
N LYS A 465 15.73 5.52 -34.48
CA LYS A 465 17.15 5.22 -34.72
C LYS A 465 17.97 5.36 -33.44
N MET A 466 17.82 6.46 -32.70
CA MET A 466 18.49 6.65 -31.41
C MET A 466 18.07 5.59 -30.39
N ARG A 467 16.77 5.31 -30.27
CA ARG A 467 16.25 4.29 -29.35
C ARG A 467 16.78 2.90 -29.67
N GLN A 468 16.89 2.55 -30.95
CA GLN A 468 17.39 1.26 -31.38
C GLN A 468 18.87 1.09 -31.01
N HIS A 469 19.72 2.07 -31.31
CA HIS A 469 21.12 2.05 -30.89
C HIS A 469 21.26 1.87 -29.36
N VAL A 470 20.43 2.58 -28.58
CA VAL A 470 20.44 2.44 -27.12
C VAL A 470 19.98 1.04 -26.68
N ARG A 471 18.90 0.49 -27.26
CA ARG A 471 18.38 -0.84 -26.90
C ARG A 471 19.38 -1.96 -27.20
N GLU A 472 20.13 -1.85 -28.29
CA GLU A 472 21.15 -2.83 -28.69
C GLU A 472 22.37 -2.80 -27.77
N ALA A 473 22.81 -1.61 -27.35
CA ALA A 473 24.05 -1.44 -26.58
C ALA A 473 23.87 -1.26 -25.06
N LYS A 474 22.64 -1.04 -24.53
CA LYS A 474 22.44 -0.74 -23.09
C LYS A 474 22.96 -1.81 -22.12
N ASN A 475 23.06 -3.06 -22.58
CA ASN A 475 23.54 -4.19 -21.79
C ASN A 475 25.00 -4.58 -22.09
N ASP A 476 25.64 -3.93 -23.07
CA ASP A 476 27.03 -4.20 -23.47
C ASP A 476 27.92 -3.00 -23.14
N TYR A 477 28.70 -3.12 -22.06
CA TYR A 477 29.57 -2.05 -21.59
C TYR A 477 30.64 -1.63 -22.60
N GLU A 478 31.14 -2.55 -23.43
CA GLU A 478 32.18 -2.21 -24.43
C GLU A 478 31.61 -1.30 -25.53
N ALA A 479 30.30 -1.43 -25.81
CA ALA A 479 29.59 -0.61 -26.79
C ALA A 479 29.23 0.81 -26.28
N TRP A 480 29.33 1.09 -24.97
CA TRP A 480 28.84 2.35 -24.40
C TRP A 480 29.60 3.59 -24.86
N HIS A 481 30.93 3.53 -24.96
CA HIS A 481 31.69 4.68 -25.44
C HIS A 481 31.45 4.96 -26.94
N PRO A 482 31.51 3.96 -27.85
CA PRO A 482 31.11 4.15 -29.24
C PRO A 482 29.69 4.72 -29.37
N LEU A 483 28.74 4.17 -28.61
CA LEU A 483 27.36 4.64 -28.57
C LEU A 483 27.28 6.10 -28.14
N LEU A 484 27.96 6.51 -27.06
CA LEU A 484 27.99 7.90 -26.61
C LEU A 484 28.49 8.82 -27.70
N LYS A 485 29.62 8.49 -28.34
CA LYS A 485 30.19 9.31 -29.42
C LYS A 485 29.21 9.49 -30.57
N GLN A 486 28.50 8.43 -30.95
CA GLN A 486 27.49 8.46 -31.98
C GLN A 486 26.27 9.31 -31.58
N LEU A 487 25.79 9.15 -30.34
CA LEU A 487 24.62 9.86 -29.81
C LEU A 487 24.90 11.35 -29.61
N THR A 488 26.05 11.74 -29.06
CA THR A 488 26.43 13.15 -28.84
C THR A 488 26.89 13.86 -30.12
N GLY A 489 27.28 13.11 -31.14
CA GLY A 489 27.71 13.62 -32.44
C GLY A 489 26.56 13.65 -33.44
N ASP A 490 26.61 12.75 -34.41
CA ASP A 490 25.73 12.78 -35.59
C ASP A 490 24.25 12.67 -35.22
N CYS A 491 23.87 11.78 -34.30
CA CYS A 491 22.46 11.60 -33.94
C CYS A 491 21.87 12.83 -33.23
N TRP A 492 22.62 13.47 -32.35
CA TRP A 492 22.17 14.71 -31.70
C TRP A 492 22.03 15.85 -32.70
N ASN A 493 22.98 16.00 -33.62
CA ASN A 493 22.91 17.02 -34.67
C ASN A 493 21.70 16.79 -35.59
N GLU A 494 21.46 15.53 -36.00
CA GLU A 494 20.31 15.12 -36.79
C GLU A 494 18.98 15.42 -36.06
N LEU A 495 18.91 15.09 -34.76
CA LEU A 495 17.73 15.37 -33.93
C LEU A 495 17.48 16.88 -33.82
N ASN A 496 18.52 17.67 -33.51
CA ASN A 496 18.40 19.12 -33.35
C ASN A 496 17.97 19.81 -34.66
N GLN A 497 18.56 19.42 -35.81
CA GLN A 497 18.12 19.91 -37.12
C GLN A 497 16.66 19.58 -37.41
N THR A 498 16.25 18.34 -37.10
CA THR A 498 14.87 17.88 -37.30
C THR A 498 13.88 18.64 -36.42
N LEU A 499 14.22 18.86 -35.14
CA LEU A 499 13.41 19.64 -34.21
C LEU A 499 13.25 21.10 -34.69
N MET A 500 14.33 21.73 -35.12
CA MET A 500 14.31 23.10 -35.68
C MET A 500 13.45 23.18 -36.95
N ALA A 501 13.56 22.20 -37.85
CA ALA A 501 12.74 22.13 -39.05
C ALA A 501 11.24 22.00 -38.72
N ILE A 502 10.89 21.17 -37.73
CA ILE A 502 9.49 21.01 -37.29
C ILE A 502 8.93 22.30 -36.72
N VAL A 503 9.69 22.99 -35.85
CA VAL A 503 9.28 24.27 -35.28
C VAL A 503 9.08 25.30 -36.39
N ALA A 504 10.00 25.38 -37.35
CA ALA A 504 9.90 26.31 -38.48
C ALA A 504 8.68 26.02 -39.39
N SER A 505 8.44 24.75 -39.73
CA SER A 505 7.34 24.36 -40.61
C SER A 505 5.96 24.39 -39.94
N ASN A 506 5.89 24.43 -38.60
CA ASN A 506 4.63 24.37 -37.85
C ASN A 506 4.44 25.56 -36.89
N ALA A 507 5.13 26.69 -37.12
CA ALA A 507 5.06 27.88 -36.27
C ALA A 507 3.63 28.39 -36.01
N GLY A 508 2.69 28.17 -36.94
CA GLY A 508 1.28 28.54 -36.79
C GLY A 508 0.39 27.51 -36.07
N ARG A 509 0.88 26.29 -35.81
CA ARG A 509 0.12 25.19 -35.17
C ARG A 509 0.66 24.79 -33.79
N MET A 510 1.87 25.23 -33.45
CA MET A 510 2.44 25.03 -32.12
C MET A 510 2.03 26.16 -31.17
N ASN A 511 1.41 25.81 -30.04
CA ASN A 511 1.20 26.74 -28.94
C ASN A 511 2.45 26.82 -28.05
N ALA A 512 2.48 27.81 -27.14
CA ALA A 512 3.59 28.00 -26.20
C ALA A 512 3.91 26.73 -25.41
N ASP A 513 2.88 26.05 -24.86
CA ASP A 513 3.04 24.83 -24.05
C ASP A 513 3.80 23.71 -24.81
N LYS A 514 3.47 23.48 -26.09
CA LYS A 514 4.13 22.45 -26.91
C LYS A 514 5.58 22.82 -27.24
N LEU A 515 5.84 24.10 -27.49
CA LEU A 515 7.21 24.60 -27.71
C LEU A 515 8.07 24.45 -26.46
N ASP A 516 7.50 24.75 -25.29
CA ASP A 516 8.18 24.61 -24.01
C ASP A 516 8.49 23.14 -23.70
N ILE A 517 7.56 22.22 -23.94
CA ILE A 517 7.81 20.78 -23.78
C ILE A 517 8.91 20.30 -24.73
N LEU A 518 8.89 20.73 -25.98
CA LEU A 518 9.90 20.33 -26.97
C LEU A 518 11.28 20.85 -26.60
N ARG A 519 11.38 22.13 -26.22
CA ARG A 519 12.60 22.75 -25.73
C ARG A 519 13.12 22.02 -24.49
N LEU A 520 12.25 21.79 -23.50
CA LEU A 520 12.59 21.07 -22.28
C LEU A 520 13.10 19.67 -22.60
N ALA A 521 12.39 18.90 -23.45
CA ALA A 521 12.80 17.56 -23.82
C ALA A 521 14.15 17.53 -24.55
N ALA A 522 14.41 18.48 -25.44
CA ALA A 522 15.69 18.62 -26.12
C ALA A 522 16.83 18.95 -25.12
N ASP A 523 16.65 19.98 -24.29
CA ASP A 523 17.63 20.39 -23.28
C ASP A 523 17.91 19.24 -22.29
N ARG A 524 16.88 18.52 -21.85
CA ARG A 524 17.03 17.35 -20.97
C ARG A 524 17.73 16.19 -21.66
N THR A 525 17.44 15.90 -22.94
CA THR A 525 18.14 14.85 -23.69
C THR A 525 19.64 15.16 -23.79
N ARG A 526 19.99 16.41 -24.11
CA ARG A 526 21.38 16.86 -24.21
C ARG A 526 22.10 16.76 -22.86
N ASN A 527 21.49 17.27 -21.80
CA ASN A 527 22.05 17.25 -20.46
C ASN A 527 22.23 15.81 -19.94
N HIS A 528 21.29 14.92 -20.26
CA HIS A 528 21.38 13.49 -19.93
C HIS A 528 22.60 12.83 -20.58
N LEU A 529 22.80 13.04 -21.88
CA LEU A 529 23.95 12.50 -22.62
C LEU A 529 25.28 13.02 -22.06
N TYR A 530 25.37 14.32 -21.78
CA TYR A 530 26.57 14.88 -21.15
C TYR A 530 26.77 14.36 -19.73
N GLY A 531 25.69 14.12 -18.97
CA GLY A 531 25.74 13.49 -17.66
C GLY A 531 26.39 12.11 -17.73
N ILE A 532 25.93 11.24 -18.64
CA ILE A 532 26.51 9.90 -18.83
C ILE A 532 27.98 10.01 -19.24
N GLN A 533 28.31 10.88 -20.20
CA GLN A 533 29.69 11.09 -20.63
C GLN A 533 30.59 11.51 -19.47
N HIS A 534 30.15 12.49 -18.68
CA HIS A 534 30.91 13.02 -17.55
C HIS A 534 31.13 11.96 -16.46
N GLU A 535 30.12 11.12 -16.18
CA GLU A 535 30.27 10.00 -15.25
C GLU A 535 31.32 8.99 -15.71
N ILE A 536 31.31 8.61 -16.99
CA ILE A 536 32.34 7.70 -17.53
C ILE A 536 33.72 8.35 -17.43
N GLU A 537 33.87 9.61 -17.81
CA GLU A 537 35.15 10.33 -17.78
C GLU A 537 35.73 10.49 -16.38
N GLN A 538 34.88 10.57 -15.35
CA GLN A 538 35.31 10.75 -13.97
C GLN A 538 35.47 9.43 -13.21
N LEU A 539 34.53 8.49 -13.35
CA LEU A 539 34.48 7.29 -12.51
C LEU A 539 35.12 6.08 -13.21
N ALA A 540 34.91 5.90 -14.51
CA ALA A 540 35.44 4.77 -15.27
C ALA A 540 36.21 5.21 -16.54
N PRO A 541 37.20 6.12 -16.43
CA PRO A 541 37.85 6.73 -17.59
C PRO A 541 38.55 5.70 -18.48
N TRP A 542 38.98 4.56 -17.93
CA TRP A 542 39.64 3.51 -18.71
C TRP A 542 38.78 3.01 -19.85
N MET A 543 37.45 3.03 -19.77
CA MET A 543 36.57 2.64 -20.88
C MET A 543 36.86 3.43 -22.16
N ILE A 544 37.22 4.70 -22.02
CA ILE A 544 37.59 5.56 -23.16
C ILE A 544 38.96 5.17 -23.71
N PHE A 545 39.92 4.87 -22.83
CA PHE A 545 41.27 4.50 -23.23
C PHE A 545 41.35 3.10 -23.84
N MET A 546 40.51 2.17 -23.39
CA MET A 546 40.46 0.79 -23.91
C MET A 546 39.89 0.71 -25.33
N SER A 547 39.10 1.69 -25.78
CA SER A 547 38.61 1.76 -27.16
C SER A 547 39.66 2.31 -28.14
N GLN A 548 40.71 2.97 -27.63
CA GLN A 548 41.79 3.59 -28.40
C GLN A 548 43.16 3.22 -27.82
N PRO A 549 43.53 1.93 -27.81
CA PRO A 549 44.86 1.51 -27.38
C PRO A 549 45.93 1.82 -28.45
N PRO A 550 47.16 2.18 -28.04
CA PRO A 550 48.31 2.24 -28.93
C PRO A 550 48.50 0.93 -29.69
N SER A 551 48.88 1.03 -30.96
CA SER A 551 49.02 -0.14 -31.85
C SER A 551 49.99 -1.20 -31.30
N LEU A 552 51.03 -0.77 -30.59
CA LEU A 552 52.03 -1.59 -29.91
C LEU A 552 51.43 -2.57 -28.89
N PHE A 553 50.30 -2.24 -28.24
CA PHE A 553 49.72 -3.09 -27.20
C PHE A 553 48.87 -4.23 -27.74
N VAL A 554 48.33 -4.06 -28.96
CA VAL A 554 47.32 -4.95 -29.53
C VAL A 554 47.94 -6.03 -30.43
N ARG A 555 49.17 -5.81 -30.92
CA ARG A 555 49.88 -6.72 -31.83
C ARG A 555 50.68 -7.77 -31.05
N PRO A 556 50.32 -9.07 -31.12
CA PRO A 556 51.05 -10.12 -30.42
C PRO A 556 52.47 -10.33 -30.96
N ASP A 557 52.67 -10.01 -32.25
CA ASP A 557 53.88 -10.31 -33.01
C ASP A 557 55.06 -9.38 -32.66
N ASP A 558 54.78 -8.19 -32.11
CA ASP A 558 55.80 -7.18 -31.81
C ASP A 558 56.47 -7.42 -30.44
N SER A 559 55.71 -7.88 -29.41
CA SER A 559 56.26 -8.31 -28.11
C SER A 559 55.23 -9.06 -27.26
N LEU A 560 55.48 -10.36 -27.02
CA LEU A 560 54.61 -11.21 -26.18
C LEU A 560 54.51 -10.71 -24.73
N ALA A 561 55.56 -10.06 -24.20
CA ALA A 561 55.57 -9.53 -22.84
C ALA A 561 54.64 -8.32 -22.70
N ILE A 562 54.68 -7.39 -23.67
CA ILE A 562 53.79 -6.22 -23.73
C ILE A 562 52.35 -6.66 -23.90
N TYR A 563 52.08 -7.60 -24.81
CA TYR A 563 50.73 -8.14 -25.02
C TYR A 563 50.16 -8.80 -23.76
N LYS A 564 50.95 -9.59 -23.03
CA LYS A 564 50.52 -10.19 -21.75
C LYS A 564 50.25 -9.13 -20.66
N ALA A 565 51.10 -8.10 -20.56
CA ALA A 565 50.90 -7.00 -19.62
C ALA A 565 49.62 -6.21 -19.96
N TRP A 566 49.35 -5.97 -21.25
CA TRP A 566 48.11 -5.36 -21.73
C TRP A 566 46.87 -6.18 -21.35
N GLN A 567 46.87 -7.49 -21.59
CA GLN A 567 45.76 -8.36 -21.19
C GLN A 567 45.55 -8.39 -19.67
N THR A 568 46.64 -8.34 -18.90
CA THR A 568 46.58 -8.26 -17.43
C THR A 568 45.94 -6.95 -16.97
N LEU A 569 46.29 -5.82 -17.60
CA LEU A 569 45.66 -4.52 -17.33
C LEU A 569 44.16 -4.55 -17.67
N ARG A 570 43.77 -5.08 -18.85
CA ARG A 570 42.36 -5.22 -19.23
C ARG A 570 41.57 -6.08 -18.25
N ALA A 571 42.11 -7.22 -17.85
CA ALA A 571 41.45 -8.14 -16.91
C ALA A 571 41.27 -7.54 -15.51
N ALA A 572 42.15 -6.62 -15.10
CA ALA A 572 42.08 -5.96 -13.81
C ALA A 572 41.04 -4.81 -13.73
N LEU A 573 40.52 -4.37 -14.87
CA LEU A 573 39.63 -3.21 -14.98
C LEU A 573 38.21 -3.66 -15.33
N PRO A 574 37.34 -3.89 -14.33
CA PRO A 574 35.97 -4.25 -14.60
C PRO A 574 35.23 -3.12 -15.34
N PRO A 575 34.23 -3.46 -16.17
CA PRO A 575 33.45 -2.46 -16.89
C PRO A 575 32.52 -1.64 -15.97
N ALA A 576 32.07 -2.21 -14.84
CA ALA A 576 31.16 -1.57 -13.90
C ALA A 576 31.54 -1.89 -12.44
N PRO A 577 32.65 -1.34 -11.93
CA PRO A 577 33.02 -1.50 -10.53
C PRO A 577 31.97 -0.88 -9.61
N LYS A 578 31.86 -1.40 -8.38
CA LYS A 578 31.11 -0.71 -7.33
C LYS A 578 31.82 0.57 -6.91
N LEU A 579 31.07 1.52 -6.38
CA LEU A 579 31.64 2.78 -5.88
C LEU A 579 32.70 2.54 -4.78
N GLU A 580 32.42 1.63 -3.84
CA GLU A 580 33.35 1.25 -2.76
C GLU A 580 34.61 0.51 -3.26
N ASP A 581 34.53 -0.16 -4.41
CA ASP A 581 35.65 -0.93 -4.97
C ASP A 581 36.56 -0.06 -5.88
N LEU A 582 36.13 1.15 -6.23
CA LEU A 582 36.78 1.96 -7.27
C LEU A 582 38.23 2.31 -6.93
N GLU A 583 38.50 2.62 -5.66
CA GLU A 583 39.86 2.92 -5.20
C GLU A 583 40.79 1.71 -5.39
N SER A 584 40.33 0.53 -5.00
CA SER A 584 41.07 -0.73 -5.15
C SER A 584 41.33 -1.05 -6.62
N VAL A 585 40.29 -0.92 -7.47
CA VAL A 585 40.39 -1.13 -8.92
C VAL A 585 41.41 -0.18 -9.54
N CYS A 586 41.37 1.11 -9.20
CA CYS A 586 42.31 2.09 -9.71
C CYS A 586 43.75 1.84 -9.25
N LYS A 587 43.97 1.39 -8.00
CA LYS A 587 45.32 1.03 -7.50
C LYS A 587 45.91 -0.17 -8.26
N ILE A 588 45.11 -1.21 -8.48
CA ILE A 588 45.53 -2.39 -9.27
C ILE A 588 45.79 -1.98 -10.72
N GLY A 589 44.90 -1.16 -11.31
CA GLY A 589 45.05 -0.60 -12.65
C GLY A 589 46.33 0.21 -12.81
N LEU A 590 46.66 1.06 -11.84
CA LEU A 590 47.91 1.84 -11.81
C LEU A 590 49.16 0.95 -11.77
N ALA A 591 49.17 -0.10 -10.95
CA ALA A 591 50.31 -1.02 -10.86
C ALA A 591 50.54 -1.81 -12.17
N ASN A 592 49.46 -2.31 -12.77
CA ASN A 592 49.50 -3.03 -14.04
C ASN A 592 49.87 -2.10 -15.20
N MET A 593 49.39 -0.85 -15.18
CA MET A 593 49.74 0.16 -16.18
C MET A 593 51.22 0.57 -16.05
N GLN A 594 51.75 0.73 -14.83
CA GLN A 594 53.17 1.01 -14.63
C GLN A 594 54.04 -0.12 -15.20
N SER A 595 53.68 -1.37 -14.92
CA SER A 595 54.36 -2.55 -15.47
C SER A 595 54.32 -2.56 -17.01
N LEU A 596 53.19 -2.17 -17.61
CA LEU A 596 53.06 -2.03 -19.07
C LEU A 596 53.92 -0.88 -19.61
N SER A 597 53.96 0.26 -18.92
CA SER A 597 54.76 1.43 -19.29
C SER A 597 56.25 1.13 -19.24
N ASP A 598 56.73 0.40 -18.24
CA ASP A 598 58.14 0.03 -18.09
C ASP A 598 58.60 -0.88 -19.25
N LEU A 599 57.72 -1.80 -19.69
CA LEU A 599 57.97 -2.67 -20.84
C LEU A 599 57.89 -1.93 -22.19
N ALA A 600 57.07 -0.89 -22.28
CA ALA A 600 56.84 -0.10 -23.49
C ALA A 600 57.72 1.16 -23.59
N GLY A 601 58.67 1.36 -22.66
CA GLY A 601 59.38 2.63 -22.42
C GLY A 601 60.17 3.23 -23.59
N GLY A 602 60.27 2.55 -24.73
CA GLY A 602 60.87 3.05 -25.97
C GLY A 602 59.90 3.75 -26.93
N ASP A 603 58.59 3.67 -26.72
CA ASP A 603 57.58 4.21 -27.63
C ASP A 603 56.89 5.49 -27.07
N PRO A 604 56.98 6.65 -27.76
CA PRO A 604 56.39 7.90 -27.29
C PRO A 604 54.86 7.89 -27.17
N GLU A 605 54.16 7.18 -28.06
CA GLU A 605 52.69 7.11 -28.07
C GLU A 605 52.18 6.30 -26.86
N ALA A 606 52.78 5.13 -26.63
CA ALA A 606 52.51 4.27 -25.48
C ALA A 606 52.81 4.97 -24.16
N SER A 607 53.95 5.68 -24.07
CA SER A 607 54.35 6.41 -22.86
C SER A 607 53.37 7.53 -22.51
N GLU A 608 52.96 8.34 -23.48
CA GLU A 608 51.99 9.41 -23.26
C GLU A 608 50.59 8.85 -22.94
N TRP A 609 50.16 7.77 -23.59
CA TRP A 609 48.91 7.09 -23.28
C TRP A 609 48.90 6.58 -21.83
N CYS A 610 49.96 5.91 -21.38
CA CYS A 610 50.11 5.40 -20.02
C CYS A 610 50.08 6.55 -19.00
N LYS A 611 50.79 7.65 -19.27
CA LYS A 611 50.82 8.84 -18.41
C LYS A 611 49.44 9.47 -18.24
N ARG A 612 48.68 9.61 -19.34
CA ARG A 612 47.31 10.17 -19.31
C ARG A 612 46.35 9.25 -18.56
N LEU A 613 46.43 7.94 -18.78
CA LEU A 613 45.60 6.98 -18.05
C LEU A 613 45.95 6.98 -16.54
N ALA A 614 47.23 7.06 -16.18
CA ALA A 614 47.69 7.17 -14.80
C ALA A 614 47.09 8.38 -14.08
N GLN A 615 47.08 9.55 -14.75
CA GLN A 615 46.45 10.75 -14.22
C GLN A 615 44.95 10.54 -14.01
N LYS A 616 44.26 9.91 -14.97
CA LYS A 616 42.83 9.64 -14.88
C LYS A 616 42.46 8.66 -13.77
N PHE A 617 43.28 7.64 -13.49
CA PHE A 617 43.09 6.79 -12.31
C PHE A 617 43.15 7.60 -11.01
N ARG A 618 44.12 8.52 -10.87
CA ARG A 618 44.23 9.37 -9.67
C ARG A 618 43.01 10.27 -9.49
N THR A 619 42.52 10.88 -10.57
CA THR A 619 41.28 11.68 -10.53
C THR A 619 40.07 10.82 -10.17
N SER A 620 39.93 9.62 -10.75
CA SER A 620 38.82 8.71 -10.46
C SER A 620 38.80 8.27 -8.98
N MET A 621 39.96 7.93 -8.41
CA MET A 621 40.07 7.65 -6.97
C MET A 621 39.60 8.83 -6.12
N SER A 622 40.07 10.04 -6.42
CA SER A 622 39.70 11.24 -5.66
C SER A 622 38.20 11.55 -5.76
N THR A 623 37.60 11.38 -6.94
CA THR A 623 36.16 11.58 -7.13
C THR A 623 35.35 10.53 -6.37
N ALA A 624 35.73 9.26 -6.42
CA ALA A 624 35.06 8.21 -5.67
C ALA A 624 35.16 8.41 -4.16
N GLU A 625 36.33 8.78 -3.66
CA GLU A 625 36.52 9.11 -2.25
C GLU A 625 35.59 10.28 -1.83
N ALA A 626 35.54 11.35 -2.63
CA ALA A 626 34.67 12.49 -2.37
C ALA A 626 33.17 12.11 -2.37
N LEU A 627 32.74 11.23 -3.28
CA LEU A 627 31.36 10.72 -3.33
C LEU A 627 31.05 9.82 -2.12
N LEU A 628 31.94 8.89 -1.78
CA LEU A 628 31.78 8.01 -0.62
C LEU A 628 31.66 8.81 0.67
N ILE A 629 32.56 9.78 0.88
CA ILE A 629 32.50 10.69 2.03
C ILE A 629 31.19 11.50 2.00
N GLY A 630 30.82 12.02 0.83
CA GLY A 630 29.58 12.79 0.64
C GLY A 630 28.33 12.01 1.05
N PHE A 631 28.16 10.78 0.56
CA PHE A 631 27.00 9.94 0.91
C PHE A 631 27.01 9.49 2.37
N GLN A 632 28.19 9.21 2.94
CA GLN A 632 28.31 8.91 4.37
C GLN A 632 27.96 10.12 5.25
N ASP A 633 28.30 11.33 4.80
CA ASP A 633 27.98 12.55 5.53
C ASP A 633 26.48 12.87 5.43
N LEU A 634 25.88 12.72 4.25
CA LEU A 634 24.42 12.83 4.05
C LEU A 634 23.66 11.83 4.92
N GLU A 635 24.10 10.57 4.99
CA GLU A 635 23.52 9.55 5.89
C GLU A 635 23.59 9.99 7.35
N ARG A 636 24.76 10.47 7.81
CA ARG A 636 24.96 10.96 9.18
C ARG A 636 24.11 12.19 9.49
N GLN A 637 24.05 13.16 8.59
CA GLN A 637 23.23 14.36 8.74
C GLN A 637 21.74 14.02 8.77
N ALA A 638 21.28 13.10 7.91
CA ALA A 638 19.89 12.65 7.90
C ALA A 638 19.51 11.99 9.23
N ALA A 639 20.36 11.07 9.71
CA ALA A 639 20.16 10.43 11.01
C ALA A 639 20.17 11.45 12.17
N LYS A 640 21.08 12.43 12.13
CA LYS A 640 21.15 13.50 13.12
C LYS A 640 19.88 14.35 13.15
N HIS A 641 19.37 14.79 11.99
CA HIS A 641 18.13 15.56 11.93
C HIS A 641 16.94 14.78 12.51
N VAL A 642 16.85 13.47 12.23
CA VAL A 642 15.83 12.64 12.84
C VAL A 642 16.03 12.61 14.36
N GLN A 643 17.23 12.29 14.85
CA GLN A 643 17.53 12.19 16.28
C GLN A 643 17.24 13.49 17.05
N ASP A 644 17.54 14.65 16.45
CA ASP A 644 17.36 15.95 17.10
C ASP A 644 15.87 16.34 17.27
N MET A 645 14.93 15.76 16.50
CA MET A 645 13.49 16.03 16.63
C MET A 645 12.93 15.42 17.94
N ASP A 646 12.56 16.28 18.89
CA ASP A 646 11.91 15.93 20.15
C ASP A 646 10.39 15.76 19.99
N PHE A 647 9.91 14.57 19.62
CA PHE A 647 8.46 14.35 19.51
C PHE A 647 7.71 14.32 20.85
N LEU A 648 8.40 14.20 22.00
CA LEU A 648 7.75 14.02 23.30
C LEU A 648 6.92 15.24 23.70
N PHE A 649 7.37 16.46 23.38
CA PHE A 649 6.60 17.66 23.75
C PHE A 649 5.31 17.82 22.92
N LEU A 650 5.22 17.18 21.75
CA LEU A 650 4.00 17.11 20.94
C LEU A 650 3.08 15.98 21.39
N PHE A 651 3.53 15.10 22.30
CA PHE A 651 2.79 13.93 22.75
C PHE A 651 2.04 14.20 24.05
N HIS A 652 0.73 13.98 24.04
CA HIS A 652 -0.10 14.10 25.23
C HIS A 652 -0.11 12.77 26.01
N GLU A 653 0.67 12.67 27.09
CA GLU A 653 0.87 11.41 27.84
C GLU A 653 -0.43 10.76 28.34
N GLN A 654 -1.36 11.55 28.89
CA GLN A 654 -2.62 11.02 29.42
C GLN A 654 -3.55 10.46 28.33
N ARG A 655 -3.68 11.17 27.20
CA ARG A 655 -4.48 10.72 26.05
C ARG A 655 -3.77 9.67 25.21
N ARG A 656 -2.44 9.59 25.32
CA ARG A 656 -1.54 8.80 24.48
C ARG A 656 -1.72 9.09 22.99
N LEU A 657 -1.88 10.36 22.66
CA LEU A 657 -2.07 10.88 21.29
C LEU A 657 -1.19 12.09 21.06
N PHE A 658 -0.84 12.38 19.81
CA PHE A 658 -0.13 13.60 19.46
C PHE A 658 -1.09 14.78 19.29
N HIS A 659 -0.66 15.96 19.71
CA HIS A 659 -1.26 17.23 19.29
C HIS A 659 -1.09 17.41 17.76
N ILE A 660 -1.96 18.20 17.13
CA ILE A 660 -1.79 18.53 15.70
C ILE A 660 -0.44 19.23 15.47
N GLY A 661 -0.11 20.16 16.36
CA GLY A 661 1.18 20.80 16.39
C GLY A 661 1.29 21.84 17.50
N TYR A 662 2.29 22.70 17.36
CA TYR A 662 2.67 23.71 18.33
C TYR A 662 2.93 25.04 17.63
N ASN A 663 2.22 26.09 18.05
CA ASN A 663 2.46 27.45 17.59
C ASN A 663 3.57 28.07 18.43
N VAL A 664 4.75 28.24 17.82
CA VAL A 664 5.94 28.78 18.48
C VAL A 664 5.77 30.26 18.80
N THR A 665 5.15 31.02 17.90
CA THR A 665 4.94 32.48 18.09
C THR A 665 4.05 32.79 19.30
N SER A 666 3.05 31.95 19.58
CA SER A 666 2.12 32.12 20.72
C SER A 666 2.40 31.19 21.88
N GLU A 667 3.45 30.37 21.78
CA GLU A 667 3.87 29.35 22.75
C GLU A 667 2.73 28.42 23.19
N LYS A 668 1.93 27.93 22.24
CA LYS A 668 0.73 27.11 22.52
C LYS A 668 0.70 25.83 21.70
N LEU A 669 0.42 24.73 22.40
CA LEU A 669 0.00 23.47 21.78
C LEU A 669 -1.45 23.59 21.30
N ASP A 670 -1.75 22.94 20.19
CA ASP A 670 -3.13 22.84 19.72
C ASP A 670 -3.97 21.98 20.66
N ASN A 671 -5.23 22.34 20.87
CA ASN A 671 -6.15 21.53 21.69
C ASN A 671 -6.60 20.24 21.00
N ASN A 672 -6.47 20.17 19.67
CA ASN A 672 -6.85 19.03 18.85
C ASN A 672 -5.70 18.02 18.75
N HIS A 673 -6.05 16.75 18.48
CA HIS A 673 -5.10 15.64 18.46
C HIS A 673 -5.29 14.80 17.20
N TYR A 674 -4.22 14.15 16.75
CA TYR A 674 -4.30 13.12 15.73
C TYR A 674 -4.78 11.82 16.36
N ASP A 675 -6.09 11.57 16.26
CA ASP A 675 -6.78 10.49 16.95
C ASP A 675 -7.31 9.41 16.01
N LEU A 676 -7.04 9.45 14.70
CA LEU A 676 -7.52 8.45 13.72
C LEU A 676 -6.39 7.59 13.16
N LEU A 677 -6.64 6.29 13.01
CA LEU A 677 -5.72 5.38 12.34
C LEU A 677 -5.68 5.58 10.81
N ALA A 678 -6.82 5.97 10.22
CA ALA A 678 -6.91 6.37 8.82
C ALA A 678 -6.53 7.85 8.68
N SER A 679 -5.25 8.13 8.87
CA SER A 679 -4.63 9.44 8.68
C SER A 679 -3.18 9.25 8.21
N GLU A 680 -2.71 10.23 7.46
CA GLU A 680 -1.32 10.47 7.10
C GLU A 680 -0.39 10.53 8.33
N ALA A 681 -0.88 11.07 9.46
CA ALA A 681 -0.11 11.28 10.68
C ALA A 681 0.36 9.98 11.33
N ARG A 682 -0.18 8.83 10.91
CA ARG A 682 0.28 7.51 11.38
C ARG A 682 1.75 7.23 11.06
N ILE A 683 2.35 7.92 10.09
CA ILE A 683 3.81 7.85 9.87
C ILE A 683 4.56 8.34 11.12
N ALA A 684 4.16 9.50 11.66
CA ALA A 684 4.77 10.04 12.88
C ALA A 684 4.65 9.05 14.05
N SER A 685 3.47 8.42 14.20
CA SER A 685 3.25 7.37 15.19
C SER A 685 4.21 6.18 15.02
N ILE A 686 4.40 5.68 13.80
CA ILE A 686 5.30 4.54 13.53
C ILE A 686 6.75 4.92 13.83
N VAL A 687 7.20 6.09 13.36
CA VAL A 687 8.58 6.55 13.56
C VAL A 687 8.89 6.71 15.06
N THR A 688 8.00 7.34 15.82
CA THR A 688 8.21 7.60 17.25
C THR A 688 8.10 6.34 18.11
N ILE A 689 7.23 5.38 17.74
CA ILE A 689 7.18 4.06 18.38
C ILE A 689 8.48 3.29 18.08
N ALA A 690 8.95 3.28 16.83
CA ALA A 690 10.19 2.59 16.46
C ALA A 690 11.43 3.16 17.16
N ARG A 691 11.40 4.45 17.50
CA ARG A 691 12.44 5.14 18.28
C ARG A 691 12.32 4.93 19.79
N ASN A 692 11.31 4.21 20.28
CA ASN A 692 10.98 4.09 21.71
C ASN A 692 10.73 5.42 22.42
N GLU A 693 10.29 6.46 21.70
CA GLU A 693 9.95 7.75 22.31
C GLU A 693 8.54 7.70 22.91
N VAL A 694 7.59 7.11 22.17
CA VAL A 694 6.22 6.91 22.65
C VAL A 694 5.93 5.42 22.82
N PRO A 695 5.10 5.04 23.81
CA PRO A 695 4.82 3.63 24.06
C PRO A 695 4.04 3.00 22.90
N PRO A 696 4.25 1.71 22.57
CA PRO A 696 3.48 1.01 21.53
C PRO A 696 1.96 1.08 21.71
N SER A 697 1.50 1.28 22.95
CA SER A 697 0.09 1.51 23.27
C SER A 697 -0.52 2.73 22.57
N HIS A 698 0.27 3.73 22.16
CA HIS A 698 -0.18 4.86 21.33
C HIS A 698 -0.93 4.37 20.08
N TRP A 699 -0.39 3.36 19.40
CA TRP A 699 -1.02 2.75 18.22
C TRP A 699 -2.42 2.20 18.51
N LEU A 700 -2.65 1.70 19.73
CA LEU A 700 -3.95 1.18 20.15
C LEU A 700 -4.95 2.31 20.44
N HIS A 701 -4.48 3.49 20.86
CA HIS A 701 -5.32 4.66 21.15
C HIS A 701 -5.79 5.41 19.90
N LEU A 702 -5.15 5.18 18.74
CA LEU A 702 -5.66 5.66 17.46
C LEU A 702 -7.05 5.06 17.19
N GLY A 703 -8.03 5.93 17.04
CA GLY A 703 -9.41 5.65 16.72
C GLY A 703 -9.55 4.83 15.45
N ARG A 704 -10.46 3.87 15.51
CA ARG A 704 -10.82 2.98 14.38
C ARG A 704 -12.30 3.08 14.03
N PRO A 705 -12.86 4.28 13.85
CA PRO A 705 -14.24 4.42 13.45
C PRO A 705 -14.44 3.76 12.09
N MET A 706 -15.55 3.04 11.92
CA MET A 706 -15.79 2.28 10.71
C MET A 706 -17.09 2.69 10.02
N THR A 707 -17.02 2.63 8.71
CA THR A 707 -18.13 2.71 7.78
C THR A 707 -18.19 1.44 6.95
N ARG A 708 -19.19 1.36 6.07
CA ARG A 708 -19.32 0.27 5.12
C ARG A 708 -19.42 0.81 3.70
N VAL A 709 -18.34 0.67 2.93
CA VAL A 709 -18.27 1.05 1.51
C VAL A 709 -18.27 -0.21 0.66
N ASP A 710 -19.21 -0.31 -0.28
CA ASP A 710 -19.46 -1.51 -1.09
C ASP A 710 -19.40 -2.82 -0.32
N GLY A 711 -19.96 -2.77 0.88
CA GLY A 711 -20.09 -3.87 1.82
C GLY A 711 -18.80 -4.37 2.48
N LEU A 712 -17.65 -3.76 2.17
CA LEU A 712 -16.40 -3.87 2.91
C LEU A 712 -16.46 -2.96 4.14
N ARG A 713 -15.86 -3.41 5.25
CA ARG A 713 -15.66 -2.54 6.42
C ARG A 713 -14.43 -1.69 6.14
N THR A 714 -14.59 -0.38 6.27
CA THR A 714 -13.55 0.62 5.98
C THR A 714 -13.41 1.50 7.20
N LEU A 715 -12.18 1.80 7.60
CA LEU A 715 -11.93 2.89 8.53
C LEU A 715 -12.41 4.22 7.92
N LEU A 716 -12.97 5.08 8.77
CA LEU A 716 -13.26 6.47 8.44
C LEU A 716 -12.01 7.31 8.71
N SER A 717 -11.68 8.18 7.77
CA SER A 717 -10.71 9.26 7.96
C SER A 717 -11.43 10.55 8.32
N TRP A 718 -10.70 11.65 8.56
CA TRP A 718 -11.33 12.92 8.90
C TRP A 718 -11.99 13.53 7.65
N GLY A 719 -11.21 13.71 6.59
CA GLY A 719 -11.63 14.34 5.34
C GLY A 719 -12.33 13.41 4.35
N GLY A 720 -12.13 12.09 4.45
CA GLY A 720 -12.52 11.15 3.39
C GLY A 720 -11.63 11.29 2.15
N THR A 721 -10.42 11.78 2.37
CA THR A 721 -9.42 12.24 1.40
C THR A 721 -8.48 11.09 1.06
N MET A 722 -8.09 10.91 -0.21
CA MET A 722 -7.29 9.72 -0.60
C MET A 722 -5.92 9.67 0.09
N PHE A 723 -5.27 10.82 0.20
CA PHE A 723 -3.97 11.01 0.85
C PHE A 723 -3.92 10.45 2.28
N GLU A 724 -4.94 10.71 3.10
CA GLU A 724 -5.03 10.22 4.50
C GLU A 724 -4.87 8.68 4.57
N TYR A 725 -5.35 7.97 3.54
CA TYR A 725 -5.23 6.52 3.46
C TYR A 725 -3.91 6.07 2.84
N LEU A 726 -3.45 6.73 1.77
CA LEU A 726 -2.45 6.17 0.87
C LEU A 726 -1.07 6.84 0.91
N MET A 727 -0.94 8.09 1.37
CA MET A 727 0.38 8.71 1.50
C MET A 727 1.32 7.89 2.40
N PRO A 728 0.88 7.34 3.54
CA PRO A 728 1.75 6.47 4.33
C PRO A 728 2.22 5.23 3.60
N ALA A 729 1.46 4.72 2.61
CA ALA A 729 1.83 3.53 1.86
C ALA A 729 3.01 3.77 0.91
N LEU A 730 3.44 5.02 0.69
CA LEU A 730 4.66 5.34 -0.06
C LEU A 730 5.94 4.87 0.65
N MET A 731 5.90 4.73 1.97
CA MET A 731 7.05 4.32 2.80
C MET A 731 6.71 3.15 3.73
N VAL A 732 5.46 3.04 4.19
CA VAL A 732 5.04 2.04 5.16
C VAL A 732 4.45 0.81 4.46
N ARG A 733 4.93 -0.38 4.82
CA ARG A 733 4.40 -1.66 4.32
C ARG A 733 2.91 -1.78 4.62
N ASN A 734 2.16 -2.14 3.60
CA ASN A 734 0.76 -2.47 3.71
C ASN A 734 0.57 -3.99 3.73
N TYR A 735 0.17 -4.55 4.87
CA TYR A 735 0.04 -5.99 5.03
C TYR A 735 -1.33 -6.49 4.58
N GLU A 736 -1.36 -7.38 3.60
CA GLU A 736 -2.60 -8.01 3.11
C GLU A 736 -3.40 -8.67 4.25
N GLY A 737 -4.73 -8.67 4.12
CA GLY A 737 -5.63 -9.23 5.12
C GLY A 737 -5.85 -8.37 6.37
N THR A 738 -5.08 -7.30 6.57
CA THR A 738 -5.29 -6.37 7.71
C THR A 738 -6.46 -5.42 7.49
N LEU A 739 -7.00 -4.88 8.59
CA LEU A 739 -8.04 -3.84 8.55
C LEU A 739 -7.58 -2.61 7.77
N LEU A 740 -6.31 -2.21 7.93
CA LEU A 740 -5.75 -1.05 7.26
C LEU A 740 -5.69 -1.27 5.74
N HIS A 741 -5.14 -2.42 5.31
CA HIS A 741 -5.10 -2.77 3.89
C HIS A 741 -6.49 -2.81 3.26
N ARG A 742 -7.45 -3.45 3.95
CA ARG A 742 -8.86 -3.49 3.51
C ARG A 742 -9.48 -2.10 3.42
N SER A 743 -9.13 -1.21 4.34
CA SER A 743 -9.62 0.17 4.34
C SER A 743 -9.04 0.97 3.19
N CYS A 744 -7.75 0.83 2.88
CA CYS A 744 -7.12 1.44 1.71
C CYS A 744 -7.80 0.97 0.41
N LEU A 745 -8.00 -0.34 0.23
CA LEU A 745 -8.70 -0.89 -0.93
C LEU A 745 -10.14 -0.36 -1.05
N ALA A 746 -10.88 -0.37 0.04
CA ALA A 746 -12.28 0.07 0.04
C ALA A 746 -12.41 1.59 -0.12
N ALA A 747 -11.43 2.38 0.32
CA ALA A 747 -11.38 3.82 0.05
C ALA A 747 -11.18 4.09 -1.45
N VAL A 748 -10.22 3.39 -2.09
CA VAL A 748 -10.01 3.48 -3.55
C VAL A 748 -11.26 3.07 -4.32
N ASP A 749 -11.83 1.90 -4.02
CA ASP A 749 -13.03 1.40 -4.71
C ASP A 749 -14.23 2.35 -4.48
N GLY A 750 -14.35 2.94 -3.27
CA GLY A 750 -15.35 3.95 -2.95
C GLY A 750 -15.21 5.24 -3.75
N GLN A 751 -13.99 5.71 -3.96
CA GLN A 751 -13.72 6.87 -4.81
C GLN A 751 -14.00 6.60 -6.28
N ILE A 752 -13.60 5.42 -6.80
CA ILE A 752 -13.91 4.99 -8.18
C ILE A 752 -15.43 4.98 -8.41
N ASP A 753 -16.19 4.38 -7.49
CA ASP A 753 -17.65 4.31 -7.60
C ASP A 753 -18.32 5.69 -7.40
N TYR A 754 -17.72 6.60 -6.63
CA TYR A 754 -18.18 7.98 -6.53
C TYR A 754 -17.96 8.76 -7.83
N GLY A 755 -16.75 8.71 -8.42
CA GLY A 755 -16.44 9.33 -9.71
C GLY A 755 -17.37 8.82 -10.81
N ARG A 756 -17.60 7.50 -10.88
CA ARG A 756 -18.55 6.88 -11.82
C ARG A 756 -19.97 7.44 -11.65
N ARG A 757 -20.48 7.54 -10.42
CA ARG A 757 -21.83 8.08 -10.15
C ARG A 757 -21.98 9.55 -10.52
N LYS A 758 -20.89 10.32 -10.43
CA LYS A 758 -20.86 11.75 -10.77
C LYS A 758 -20.51 12.01 -12.24
N GLY A 759 -20.15 10.98 -13.01
CA GLY A 759 -19.76 11.12 -14.42
C GLY A 759 -18.37 11.73 -14.63
N VAL A 760 -17.55 11.87 -13.59
CA VAL A 760 -16.22 12.50 -13.63
C VAL A 760 -15.10 11.48 -13.38
N PRO A 761 -13.82 11.80 -13.67
CA PRO A 761 -12.70 10.99 -13.20
C PRO A 761 -12.71 10.86 -11.67
N TRP A 762 -12.00 9.87 -11.12
CA TRP A 762 -11.86 9.72 -9.66
C TRP A 762 -10.49 10.22 -9.18
N GLY A 763 -10.28 10.29 -7.87
CA GLY A 763 -9.07 10.85 -7.25
C GLY A 763 -9.36 12.16 -6.53
N ILE A 764 -10.14 12.10 -5.46
CA ILE A 764 -10.49 13.26 -4.63
C ILE A 764 -9.58 13.28 -3.41
N SER A 765 -8.84 14.37 -3.25
CA SER A 765 -7.94 14.61 -2.13
C SER A 765 -7.83 16.11 -1.86
N GLU A 766 -7.03 16.53 -0.89
CA GLU A 766 -6.54 17.89 -0.76
C GLU A 766 -5.90 18.37 -2.06
N SER A 767 -6.29 19.56 -2.51
CA SER A 767 -5.76 20.12 -3.75
C SER A 767 -6.04 21.61 -3.87
N GLY A 768 -5.40 22.23 -4.85
CA GLY A 768 -5.87 23.48 -5.43
C GLY A 768 -7.30 23.34 -5.98
N TYR A 769 -8.06 24.43 -6.04
CA TYR A 769 -9.38 24.48 -6.68
C TYR A 769 -9.58 25.79 -7.42
N TYR A 770 -10.57 25.83 -8.32
CA TYR A 770 -10.75 26.96 -9.23
C TYR A 770 -11.44 28.14 -8.54
N ALA A 771 -10.69 28.80 -7.66
CA ALA A 771 -11.02 30.06 -7.03
C ALA A 771 -9.73 30.84 -6.78
N PHE A 772 -9.81 32.16 -6.81
CA PHE A 772 -8.66 33.04 -6.72
C PHE A 772 -8.74 33.94 -5.47
N ASP A 773 -7.59 34.20 -4.85
CA ASP A 773 -7.47 35.31 -3.90
C ASP A 773 -7.34 36.67 -4.63
N ALA A 774 -7.18 37.75 -3.84
CA ALA A 774 -6.96 39.10 -4.36
C ALA A 774 -5.68 39.23 -5.22
N ASN A 775 -4.71 38.33 -5.05
CA ASN A 775 -3.45 38.29 -5.79
C ASN A 775 -3.51 37.38 -7.02
N GLN A 776 -4.68 36.79 -7.32
CA GLN A 776 -4.90 35.82 -8.40
C GLN A 776 -4.17 34.49 -8.18
N ASN A 777 -3.94 34.07 -6.94
CA ASN A 777 -3.46 32.73 -6.62
C ASN A 777 -4.63 31.76 -6.43
N TYR A 778 -4.50 30.55 -6.97
CA TYR A 778 -5.45 29.48 -6.71
C TYR A 778 -5.54 29.19 -5.22
N GLN A 779 -6.75 28.94 -4.75
CA GLN A 779 -6.99 28.56 -3.36
C GLN A 779 -6.81 27.06 -3.16
N TYR A 780 -6.46 26.66 -1.93
CA TYR A 780 -6.18 25.27 -1.56
C TYR A 780 -7.03 24.84 -0.37
N ARG A 781 -7.54 23.60 -0.40
CA ARG A 781 -8.21 22.97 0.76
C ARG A 781 -8.37 21.46 0.60
N THR A 782 -8.83 20.82 1.67
CA THR A 782 -9.14 19.39 1.71
C THR A 782 -10.52 19.05 1.11
N PHE A 783 -10.53 18.13 0.14
CA PHE A 783 -11.73 17.49 -0.42
C PHE A 783 -11.77 15.99 -0.08
N GLY A 784 -12.96 15.41 -0.06
CA GLY A 784 -13.10 13.97 0.16
C GLY A 784 -14.46 13.42 -0.23
N VAL A 785 -14.59 12.10 -0.19
CA VAL A 785 -15.79 11.41 -0.66
C VAL A 785 -16.80 11.22 0.49
N PRO A 786 -18.08 11.57 0.28
CA PRO A 786 -19.13 11.31 1.26
C PRO A 786 -19.20 9.84 1.67
N GLY A 787 -19.22 9.60 2.98
CA GLY A 787 -19.24 8.26 3.57
C GLY A 787 -17.88 7.64 3.85
N LEU A 788 -16.78 8.29 3.44
CA LEU A 788 -15.39 7.95 3.83
C LEU A 788 -14.80 8.89 4.88
N GLY A 789 -15.41 10.06 5.11
CA GLY A 789 -14.94 11.08 6.07
C GLY A 789 -15.98 11.47 7.11
N PHE A 790 -15.52 12.01 8.25
CA PHE A 790 -16.38 12.63 9.28
C PHE A 790 -16.83 14.04 8.93
N LYS A 791 -16.02 14.78 8.17
CA LYS A 791 -16.30 16.16 7.80
C LYS A 791 -17.69 16.25 7.16
N ARG A 792 -18.50 17.20 7.63
CA ARG A 792 -19.80 17.51 7.03
C ARG A 792 -19.58 18.15 5.66
N ASN A 793 -20.60 18.12 4.80
CA ASN A 793 -20.61 18.84 3.53
C ASN A 793 -19.58 18.38 2.47
N LEU A 794 -19.02 17.17 2.61
CA LEU A 794 -18.13 16.57 1.61
C LEU A 794 -18.78 16.40 0.22
N ALA A 795 -20.11 16.49 0.11
CA ALA A 795 -20.83 16.37 -1.15
C ALA A 795 -20.98 17.70 -1.91
N GLU A 796 -20.65 18.85 -1.30
CA GLU A 796 -20.87 20.18 -1.88
C GLU A 796 -19.89 20.48 -3.02
N ASP A 797 -18.68 19.93 -2.94
CA ASP A 797 -17.60 20.20 -3.87
C ASP A 797 -17.18 18.95 -4.63
N LEU A 798 -16.86 19.11 -5.91
CA LEU A 798 -16.38 18.04 -6.76
C LEU A 798 -15.09 18.49 -7.45
N VAL A 799 -13.97 18.28 -6.76
CA VAL A 799 -12.62 18.58 -7.28
C VAL A 799 -11.84 17.29 -7.35
N VAL A 800 -11.25 17.02 -8.51
CA VAL A 800 -10.46 15.81 -8.79
C VAL A 800 -9.01 16.19 -9.00
N THR A 801 -8.10 15.50 -8.33
CA THR A 801 -6.65 15.69 -8.43
C THR A 801 -5.95 14.40 -8.89
N PRO A 802 -5.09 14.46 -9.91
CA PRO A 802 -4.41 13.28 -10.46
C PRO A 802 -3.52 12.53 -9.46
N HIS A 803 -2.86 13.24 -8.52
CA HIS A 803 -1.95 12.60 -7.56
C HIS A 803 -2.68 11.56 -6.70
N ALA A 804 -3.95 11.81 -6.34
CA ALA A 804 -4.77 10.91 -5.55
C ALA A 804 -5.05 9.57 -6.27
N SER A 805 -5.22 9.62 -7.59
CA SER A 805 -5.35 8.41 -8.40
C SER A 805 -4.04 7.63 -8.46
N LEU A 806 -2.93 8.34 -8.66
CA LEU A 806 -1.61 7.74 -8.78
C LEU A 806 -1.12 7.10 -7.47
N LEU A 807 -1.51 7.62 -6.30
CA LEU A 807 -1.27 6.97 -5.01
C LEU A 807 -1.87 5.55 -4.92
N ALA A 808 -2.90 5.24 -5.70
CA ALA A 808 -3.55 3.92 -5.73
C ALA A 808 -2.93 2.94 -6.74
N LEU A 809 -1.81 3.31 -7.39
CA LEU A 809 -1.20 2.53 -8.46
C LEU A 809 -0.79 1.11 -8.02
N SER A 810 -0.26 0.95 -6.81
CA SER A 810 0.09 -0.37 -6.24
C SER A 810 -1.12 -1.23 -5.86
N LEU A 811 -2.31 -0.62 -5.73
CA LEU A 811 -3.54 -1.30 -5.30
C LEU A 811 -4.47 -1.65 -6.46
N ARG A 812 -4.58 -0.75 -7.45
CA ARG A 812 -5.53 -0.83 -8.57
C ARG A 812 -4.92 -0.31 -9.89
N PRO A 813 -3.79 -0.87 -10.37
CA PRO A 813 -3.02 -0.27 -11.47
C PRO A 813 -3.85 -0.07 -12.75
N ARG A 814 -4.64 -1.07 -13.16
CA ARG A 814 -5.53 -0.97 -14.32
C ARG A 814 -6.57 0.15 -14.20
N LYS A 815 -7.14 0.35 -13.02
CA LYS A 815 -8.12 1.43 -12.78
C LYS A 815 -7.47 2.80 -12.75
N VAL A 816 -6.19 2.87 -12.35
CA VAL A 816 -5.41 4.10 -12.49
C VAL A 816 -5.21 4.42 -13.97
N MET A 817 -4.75 3.47 -14.79
CA MET A 817 -4.57 3.70 -16.23
C MET A 817 -5.87 4.14 -16.94
N GLU A 818 -6.98 3.45 -16.68
CA GLU A 818 -8.31 3.85 -17.20
C GLU A 818 -8.69 5.29 -16.79
N ASN A 819 -8.28 5.74 -15.61
CA ASN A 819 -8.55 7.09 -15.13
C ASN A 819 -7.61 8.13 -15.73
N LEU A 820 -6.34 7.78 -15.93
CA LEU A 820 -5.37 8.62 -16.63
C LEU A 820 -5.83 8.91 -18.06
N ASP A 821 -6.39 7.93 -18.77
CA ASP A 821 -7.00 8.15 -20.09
C ASP A 821 -8.12 9.18 -20.06
N ARG A 822 -8.96 9.14 -19.02
CA ARG A 822 -10.02 10.12 -18.82
C ARG A 822 -9.46 11.50 -18.47
N LEU A 823 -8.40 11.59 -17.66
CA LEU A 823 -7.74 12.85 -17.32
C LEU A 823 -7.05 13.48 -18.54
N ASP A 824 -6.41 12.67 -19.38
CA ASP A 824 -5.77 13.10 -20.63
C ASP A 824 -6.80 13.66 -21.62
N ALA A 825 -7.97 13.01 -21.73
CA ALA A 825 -9.08 13.51 -22.54
C ALA A 825 -9.61 14.88 -22.05
N LEU A 826 -9.36 15.25 -20.79
CA LEU A 826 -9.69 16.55 -20.20
C LEU A 826 -8.50 17.51 -20.20
N GLN A 827 -7.42 17.20 -20.94
CA GLN A 827 -6.22 18.04 -21.09
C GLN A 827 -5.51 18.34 -19.76
N MET A 828 -5.56 17.41 -18.81
CA MET A 828 -4.92 17.56 -17.49
C MET A 828 -3.40 17.40 -17.50
N LEU A 829 -2.82 16.94 -18.60
CA LEU A 829 -1.38 16.72 -18.73
C LEU A 829 -0.71 17.98 -19.26
N GLY A 830 0.12 18.63 -18.44
CA GLY A 830 0.90 19.80 -18.79
C GLY A 830 2.41 19.54 -18.87
N PRO A 831 3.25 20.59 -18.99
CA PRO A 831 4.69 20.43 -19.23
C PRO A 831 5.46 19.66 -18.16
N HIS A 832 5.05 19.78 -16.89
CA HIS A 832 5.72 19.19 -15.74
C HIS A 832 4.98 17.98 -15.15
N GLY A 833 4.09 17.38 -15.93
CA GLY A 833 3.28 16.23 -15.53
C GLY A 833 1.82 16.62 -15.47
N TYR A 834 1.04 15.94 -14.62
CA TYR A 834 -0.35 16.34 -14.43
C TYR A 834 -0.45 17.65 -13.67
N TYR A 835 -1.35 18.52 -14.13
CA TYR A 835 -1.80 19.70 -13.38
C TYR A 835 -2.45 19.31 -12.06
N GLU A 836 -2.47 20.27 -11.14
CA GLU A 836 -2.91 20.13 -9.77
C GLU A 836 -4.30 19.50 -9.62
N SER A 837 -5.31 20.05 -10.28
CA SER A 837 -6.68 19.55 -10.19
C SER A 837 -7.59 20.05 -11.30
N ILE A 838 -8.77 19.45 -11.37
CA ILE A 838 -9.91 19.92 -12.15
C ILE A 838 -11.14 20.06 -11.25
N ASP A 839 -11.76 21.24 -11.30
CA ASP A 839 -12.95 21.57 -10.52
C ASP A 839 -14.21 21.38 -11.38
N PHE A 840 -15.18 20.63 -10.87
CA PHE A 840 -16.49 20.40 -11.49
C PHE A 840 -17.63 21.04 -10.70
N SER A 841 -17.32 21.90 -9.72
CA SER A 841 -18.30 22.45 -8.79
C SER A 841 -19.04 23.63 -9.43
N PRO A 842 -20.36 23.53 -9.71
CA PRO A 842 -21.07 24.51 -10.54
C PRO A 842 -20.98 25.96 -10.06
N THR A 843 -20.87 26.16 -8.74
CA THR A 843 -20.78 27.50 -8.13
C THR A 843 -19.47 28.23 -8.39
N ARG A 844 -18.44 27.55 -8.90
CA ARG A 844 -17.11 28.12 -9.17
C ARG A 844 -16.76 28.19 -10.65
N LEU A 845 -17.60 27.61 -11.50
CA LEU A 845 -17.33 27.55 -12.93
C LEU A 845 -17.70 28.87 -13.62
N PRO A 846 -16.92 29.30 -14.62
CA PRO A 846 -17.35 30.35 -15.54
C PRO A 846 -18.68 30.00 -16.21
N CYS A 847 -19.43 31.02 -16.61
CA CYS A 847 -20.74 30.82 -17.26
C CYS A 847 -20.58 29.99 -18.55
N GLY A 848 -21.28 28.86 -18.63
CA GLY A 848 -21.26 27.96 -19.80
C GLY A 848 -20.20 26.86 -19.73
N GLU A 849 -19.28 26.90 -18.76
CA GLU A 849 -18.28 25.85 -18.56
C GLU A 849 -18.81 24.72 -17.66
N THR A 850 -18.36 23.50 -17.93
CA THR A 850 -18.72 22.31 -17.12
C THR A 850 -17.60 21.86 -16.19
N GLN A 851 -16.41 22.41 -16.36
CA GLN A 851 -15.20 22.11 -15.60
C GLN A 851 -14.17 23.23 -15.74
N ALA A 852 -13.24 23.34 -14.80
CA ALA A 852 -12.13 24.28 -14.88
C ALA A 852 -10.83 23.67 -14.34
N ILE A 853 -9.74 23.80 -15.11
CA ILE A 853 -8.43 23.23 -14.77
C ILE A 853 -7.66 24.22 -13.89
N VAL A 854 -7.13 23.72 -12.78
CA VAL A 854 -6.20 24.45 -11.93
C VAL A 854 -4.78 24.24 -12.47
N ARG A 855 -4.35 25.15 -13.35
CA ARG A 855 -3.03 25.09 -14.00
C ARG A 855 -1.90 25.47 -13.04
N SER A 856 -1.65 24.61 -12.07
CA SER A 856 -0.55 24.72 -11.11
C SER A 856 0.07 23.35 -10.84
N TYR A 857 1.22 23.33 -10.19
CA TYR A 857 1.94 22.13 -9.76
C TYR A 857 2.44 22.34 -8.34
N MET A 858 2.05 21.47 -7.40
CA MET A 858 2.53 21.50 -6.01
C MET A 858 3.67 20.51 -5.81
N ALA A 859 4.72 20.91 -5.09
CA ALA A 859 5.92 20.09 -4.91
C ALA A 859 5.62 18.75 -4.22
N HIS A 860 4.81 18.75 -3.14
CA HIS A 860 4.43 17.52 -2.47
C HIS A 860 3.55 16.61 -3.36
N HIS A 861 2.65 17.16 -4.18
CA HIS A 861 1.86 16.35 -5.11
C HIS A 861 2.72 15.72 -6.21
N GLN A 862 3.64 16.48 -6.81
CA GLN A 862 4.61 15.93 -7.78
C GLN A 862 5.53 14.89 -7.13
N GLY A 863 5.95 15.14 -5.89
CA GLY A 863 6.72 14.19 -5.11
C GLY A 863 5.97 12.87 -4.89
N MET A 864 4.72 12.93 -4.44
CA MET A 864 3.88 11.75 -4.25
C MET A 864 3.61 10.99 -5.56
N ILE A 865 3.40 11.70 -6.67
CA ILE A 865 3.28 11.07 -8.00
C ILE A 865 4.55 10.28 -8.31
N LEU A 866 5.73 10.92 -8.19
CA LEU A 866 6.99 10.25 -8.52
C LEU A 866 7.28 9.07 -7.60
N LEU A 867 7.01 9.19 -6.31
CA LEU A 867 7.17 8.09 -5.35
C LEU A 867 6.20 6.93 -5.61
N SER A 868 4.97 7.22 -6.04
CA SER A 868 4.01 6.18 -6.45
C SER A 868 4.50 5.42 -7.68
N LEU A 869 5.04 6.16 -8.66
CA LEU A 869 5.57 5.60 -9.90
C LEU A 869 6.80 4.73 -9.64
N ILE A 870 7.81 5.23 -8.91
CA ILE A 870 9.02 4.43 -8.62
C ILE A 870 8.70 3.20 -7.78
N ASN A 871 7.80 3.30 -6.79
CA ASN A 871 7.41 2.12 -6.01
C ASN A 871 6.74 1.07 -6.90
N TYR A 872 5.87 1.47 -7.83
CA TYR A 872 5.28 0.51 -8.77
C TYR A 872 6.32 -0.07 -9.75
N LEU A 873 7.22 0.75 -10.30
CA LEU A 873 8.19 0.35 -11.32
C LEU A 873 9.41 -0.42 -10.76
N HIS A 874 9.74 -0.25 -9.48
CA HIS A 874 10.94 -0.81 -8.83
C HIS A 874 10.60 -1.58 -7.53
N ASP A 875 9.44 -2.27 -7.50
CA ASP A 875 9.05 -3.22 -6.45
C ASP A 875 9.03 -2.62 -5.03
N ASP A 876 8.38 -1.48 -4.84
CA ASP A 876 8.27 -0.74 -3.57
C ASP A 876 9.63 -0.36 -2.97
N ILE A 877 10.56 0.13 -3.80
CA ILE A 877 11.94 0.45 -3.38
C ILE A 877 12.00 1.41 -2.18
N MET A 878 11.12 2.41 -2.09
CA MET A 878 11.12 3.36 -0.97
C MET A 878 10.60 2.70 0.31
N VAL A 879 9.60 1.83 0.19
CA VAL A 879 9.10 1.05 1.33
C VAL A 879 10.17 0.08 1.83
N ARG A 880 10.94 -0.56 0.94
CA ARG A 880 12.05 -1.42 1.35
C ARG A 880 13.14 -0.65 2.07
N ARG A 881 13.51 0.54 1.57
CA ARG A 881 14.51 1.42 2.21
C ARG A 881 14.05 1.91 3.58
N PHE A 882 12.78 2.25 3.76
CA PHE A 882 12.26 2.70 5.06
C PHE A 882 12.28 1.58 6.12
N HIS A 883 12.08 0.32 5.71
CA HIS A 883 12.00 -0.86 6.59
C HIS A 883 13.30 -1.65 6.73
N ALA A 884 14.40 -1.20 6.11
CA ALA A 884 15.74 -1.78 6.27
C ALA A 884 16.49 -1.10 7.43
#